data_AF-A0A660UKK1-F1
#
_entry.id   AF-A0A660UKK1-F1
#
_cell.length_a   1.000
_cell.length_b   1.000
_cell.length_c   1.000
_cell.angle_alpha   90.00
_cell.angle_beta   90.00
_cell.angle_gamma   90.00
#
_symmetry.space_group_name_H-M   'P 1'
#
loop_
_entity.id
_entity.type
_entity.pdbx_description
1 polymer ?
#
loop_
_entity_poly.entity_id
_entity_poly.type
_entity_poly.pdbx_seq_one_letter_code
_entity_poly.pdbx_strand_id
1 'polypeptide(L)'
;MRSAASALSDIDTLEVFSSTSSDDALTVAVSPEAAPGSHSILINQLATTNTWVQDTSTFDHKTDYVGGGLFIYSYNNKEITITAVEDVTTLEDFVNLINNDENNPGVTASLLYQGGHYHLMLSGQETGEDYRISVNASSTEVWKGDIAFTLASDSTQNAGLTTKITELDEFTLNGGLQGDEKITINGKNRFGTDLAETELSVTANTTVGHLIDSINDHFDGVATARFENGAIYVTDHIAGTSLLEVSLAYDNGATGDTALTMPTMAVLTEGGGASESLASLGSASFIQTQSARSSEIKIDGYPSSATQEVQTLTPAAVPTGGHYHLSYGGETTGEIAHDASLAEIKTALELLSTVNTDDITVGGDTDDGLAIGALTFTFNSSLGNVEMISIDDTALTGGASPYSFVETTEGNAGWLRRNGNSVSDALSGITLNLNDINDVDSGDNPIPIEVTISRNPRAVSSKIKNLVSAYNSLITELKSKTEYNAETKEMGVLSNDIAVSFIKTQSRDPFIGTVAGFVDSIDTYIQSMDIGLTIDTTGVMEFDTDEFNDAMNDDYINVLELLGATKGGNSSNANIPFYSADANYTTAGTYDVEVDISANAITDVRIKLSTESSFRDNSTWATDLVTGMSIFDDDGNPVYPEHGLQFTVDLTQDDGTYTATINVKQGIAGALEELLDEILEADGRLDVSKDILNDRITAMERRIELEEARLTKVETRLIARYARLEKTLTMMQQQMAAVSMVSQVTFGS
;
A
#
# COMPACT_ATOMS: atom_id res chain seq x y z
N MET A 1 23.60 -0.18 -18.17
CA MET A 1 24.44 -0.07 -16.97
C MET A 1 23.71 0.71 -15.89
N ARG A 2 23.34 1.98 -16.13
CA ARG A 2 22.52 2.81 -15.21
C ARG A 2 21.34 2.04 -14.58
N SER A 3 20.45 1.48 -15.39
CA SER A 3 19.29 0.71 -14.88
C SER A 3 19.66 -0.51 -14.03
N ALA A 4 20.84 -1.11 -14.24
CA ALA A 4 21.31 -2.23 -13.43
C ALA A 4 21.93 -1.75 -12.10
N ALA A 5 22.54 -0.57 -12.08
CA ALA A 5 23.03 0.09 -10.86
C ALA A 5 21.84 0.55 -10.00
N SER A 6 20.86 1.21 -10.62
CA SER A 6 19.61 1.65 -9.99
C SER A 6 18.85 0.51 -9.28
N ALA A 7 18.86 -0.70 -9.87
CA ALA A 7 18.24 -1.87 -9.24
C ALA A 7 18.94 -2.37 -7.96
N LEU A 8 20.10 -1.81 -7.63
CA LEU A 8 20.96 -2.15 -6.50
C LEU A 8 21.30 -0.96 -5.60
N SER A 9 20.88 0.26 -5.93
CA SER A 9 21.33 1.49 -5.27
C SER A 9 20.59 1.81 -3.97
N ASP A 10 19.50 1.09 -3.69
CA ASP A 10 18.66 1.29 -2.52
C ASP A 10 18.51 0.00 -1.70
N ILE A 11 19.09 0.00 -0.49
CA ILE A 11 19.06 -1.09 0.48
C ILE A 11 17.65 -1.58 0.80
N ASP A 12 16.66 -0.70 0.88
CA ASP A 12 15.29 -1.07 1.25
C ASP A 12 14.64 -1.94 0.17
N THR A 13 15.07 -1.76 -1.09
CA THR A 13 14.64 -2.60 -2.22
C THR A 13 15.48 -3.87 -2.40
N LEU A 14 16.59 -3.99 -1.66
CA LEU A 14 17.48 -5.14 -1.68
C LEU A 14 17.16 -6.17 -0.60
N GLU A 15 16.51 -5.75 0.47
CA GLU A 15 16.00 -6.67 1.49
C GLU A 15 14.79 -7.43 0.93
N VAL A 16 15.10 -8.58 0.32
CA VAL A 16 14.11 -9.43 -0.34
C VAL A 16 13.95 -10.69 0.47
N PHE A 17 12.72 -10.99 0.85
CA PHE A 17 12.36 -12.24 1.51
C PHE A 17 11.76 -13.25 0.55
N SER A 18 11.77 -14.49 0.99
CA SER A 18 11.10 -15.62 0.36
C SER A 18 10.32 -16.36 1.42
N SER A 19 9.19 -16.92 1.04
CA SER A 19 8.35 -17.75 1.90
C SER A 19 8.34 -19.19 1.39
N THR A 20 8.20 -20.13 2.32
CA THR A 20 7.83 -21.51 2.02
C THR A 20 6.68 -21.90 2.94
N SER A 21 5.68 -22.60 2.39
CA SER A 21 4.62 -23.26 3.15
C SER A 21 4.87 -24.76 3.15
N SER A 22 4.57 -25.44 4.26
CA SER A 22 4.64 -26.90 4.35
C SER A 22 3.51 -27.60 3.60
N ASP A 23 2.46 -26.88 3.21
CA ASP A 23 1.22 -27.40 2.61
C ASP A 23 0.63 -26.43 1.57
N ASP A 24 -0.14 -26.93 0.59
CA ASP A 24 -0.77 -26.12 -0.46
C ASP A 24 -2.12 -25.52 -0.07
N ALA A 25 -2.70 -25.96 1.05
CA ALA A 25 -3.84 -25.32 1.72
C ALA A 25 -3.56 -23.85 2.09
N LEU A 26 -2.29 -23.44 2.16
CA LEU A 26 -1.87 -22.07 2.41
C LEU A 26 -0.75 -21.64 1.46
N THR A 27 -0.92 -20.49 0.81
CA THR A 27 0.16 -19.81 0.09
C THR A 27 0.45 -18.46 0.72
N VAL A 28 1.73 -18.06 0.73
CA VAL A 28 2.17 -16.87 1.47
C VAL A 28 2.92 -15.93 0.55
N ALA A 29 2.49 -14.67 0.51
CA ALA A 29 3.25 -13.59 -0.10
C ALA A 29 3.96 -12.79 1.00
N VAL A 30 5.17 -12.32 0.70
CA VAL A 30 6.01 -11.54 1.63
C VAL A 30 6.46 -10.25 0.97
N SER A 31 6.46 -9.17 1.73
CA SER A 31 6.99 -7.86 1.36
C SER A 31 8.31 -7.57 2.09
N PRO A 32 9.02 -6.48 1.75
CA PRO A 32 10.25 -6.08 2.45
C PRO A 32 10.05 -5.75 3.95
N GLU A 33 8.81 -5.55 4.41
CA GLU A 33 8.51 -5.29 5.83
C GLU A 33 8.42 -6.57 6.67
N ALA A 34 8.50 -7.74 6.03
CA ALA A 34 8.41 -9.02 6.72
C ALA A 34 9.67 -9.29 7.55
N ALA A 35 9.50 -9.92 8.72
CA ALA A 35 10.63 -10.41 9.51
C ALA A 35 10.94 -11.88 9.15
N PRO A 36 12.22 -12.28 9.06
CA PRO A 36 12.60 -13.69 9.02
C PRO A 36 12.09 -14.45 10.24
N GLY A 37 11.56 -15.64 10.02
CA GLY A 37 10.99 -16.44 11.09
C GLY A 37 10.17 -17.60 10.57
N SER A 38 9.62 -18.38 11.49
CA SER A 38 8.66 -19.43 11.18
C SER A 38 7.38 -19.19 11.97
N HIS A 39 6.24 -19.43 11.33
CA HIS A 39 4.91 -19.32 11.92
C HIS A 39 4.13 -20.61 11.70
N SER A 40 3.40 -21.03 12.72
CA SER A 40 2.53 -22.19 12.70
C SER A 40 1.09 -21.74 12.47
N ILE A 41 0.51 -22.16 11.35
CA ILE A 41 -0.81 -21.68 10.89
C ILE A 41 -1.83 -22.82 10.94
N LEU A 42 -2.96 -22.55 11.59
CA LEU A 42 -4.15 -23.38 11.51
C LEU A 42 -5.27 -22.60 10.81
N ILE A 43 -6.03 -23.28 9.98
CA ILE A 43 -7.14 -22.83 9.16
C ILE A 43 -8.26 -23.83 9.46
N ASN A 44 -9.23 -23.41 10.24
CA ASN A 44 -10.39 -24.23 10.58
C ASN A 44 -11.46 -24.16 9.49
N GLN A 45 -11.49 -23.03 8.77
CA GLN A 45 -12.54 -22.71 7.83
C GLN A 45 -12.10 -21.62 6.86
N LEU A 46 -12.59 -21.74 5.62
CA LEU A 46 -12.50 -20.68 4.62
C LEU A 46 -13.71 -19.74 4.69
N ALA A 47 -13.49 -18.49 4.34
CA ALA A 47 -14.56 -17.55 4.12
C ALA A 47 -15.40 -17.96 2.90
N THR A 48 -16.72 -17.87 3.02
CA THR A 48 -17.69 -18.23 1.96
C THR A 48 -18.63 -17.08 1.65
N THR A 49 -19.13 -17.03 0.42
CA THR A 49 -20.13 -16.06 -0.02
C THR A 49 -21.53 -16.51 0.41
N ASN A 50 -22.51 -15.60 0.33
CA ASN A 50 -23.90 -15.93 0.60
C ASN A 50 -24.69 -16.18 -0.68
N THR A 51 -25.50 -17.24 -0.70
CA THR A 51 -26.46 -17.52 -1.78
C THR A 51 -27.85 -17.82 -1.22
N TRP A 52 -28.87 -17.19 -1.81
CA TRP A 52 -30.28 -17.44 -1.56
C TRP A 52 -31.00 -17.85 -2.85
N VAL A 53 -31.94 -18.78 -2.72
CA VAL A 53 -32.76 -19.27 -3.83
C VAL A 53 -34.23 -19.17 -3.43
N GLN A 54 -35.06 -18.63 -4.30
CA GLN A 54 -36.51 -18.64 -4.14
C GLN A 54 -37.02 -20.09 -4.12
N ASP A 55 -37.63 -20.55 -3.03
CA ASP A 55 -38.10 -21.94 -2.89
C ASP A 55 -39.50 -22.11 -3.50
N THR A 56 -40.41 -21.16 -3.26
CA THR A 56 -41.83 -21.27 -3.62
C THR A 56 -42.17 -20.61 -4.97
N SER A 57 -41.31 -20.75 -5.98
CA SER A 57 -41.52 -20.11 -7.28
C SER A 57 -42.74 -20.68 -8.04
N THR A 58 -43.43 -19.81 -8.78
CA THR A 58 -44.56 -20.15 -9.65
C THR A 58 -44.35 -19.69 -11.10
N PHE A 59 -43.15 -19.28 -11.48
CA PHE A 59 -42.85 -18.75 -12.83
C PHE A 59 -42.51 -19.88 -13.80
N ASP A 60 -43.36 -20.16 -14.78
CA ASP A 60 -43.12 -21.21 -15.80
C ASP A 60 -42.17 -20.71 -16.89
N HIS A 61 -42.12 -19.40 -17.13
CA HIS A 61 -41.33 -18.76 -18.16
C HIS A 61 -40.59 -17.52 -17.62
N LYS A 62 -39.42 -17.22 -18.20
CA LYS A 62 -38.67 -16.00 -17.87
C LYS A 62 -39.42 -14.70 -18.18
N THR A 63 -40.39 -14.77 -19.08
CA THR A 63 -41.25 -13.66 -19.50
C THR A 63 -42.48 -13.49 -18.62
N ASP A 64 -42.68 -14.35 -17.62
CA ASP A 64 -43.79 -14.20 -16.68
C ASP A 64 -43.58 -12.93 -15.85
N TYR A 65 -44.66 -12.20 -15.60
CA TYR A 65 -44.63 -10.95 -14.85
C TYR A 65 -44.46 -11.21 -13.35
N VAL A 66 -43.57 -10.47 -12.70
CA VAL A 66 -43.33 -10.59 -11.25
C VAL A 66 -44.38 -9.86 -10.39
N GLY A 67 -45.26 -9.08 -11.04
CA GLY A 67 -46.23 -8.19 -10.37
C GLY A 67 -45.66 -6.79 -10.13
N GLY A 68 -46.47 -5.93 -9.49
CA GLY A 68 -46.07 -4.58 -9.12
C GLY A 68 -45.73 -4.46 -7.64
N GLY A 69 -44.64 -3.75 -7.32
CA GLY A 69 -44.22 -3.61 -5.93
C GLY A 69 -42.76 -3.25 -5.73
N LEU A 70 -42.39 -3.23 -4.45
CA LEU A 70 -41.00 -3.09 -4.02
C LEU A 70 -40.44 -4.46 -3.64
N PHE A 71 -39.18 -4.67 -3.98
CA PHE A 71 -38.34 -5.75 -3.50
C PHE A 71 -37.15 -5.14 -2.78
N ILE A 72 -36.93 -5.51 -1.53
CA ILE A 72 -35.91 -4.87 -0.71
C ILE A 72 -34.93 -5.96 -0.29
N TYR A 73 -33.65 -5.72 -0.51
CA TYR A 73 -32.60 -6.61 -0.02
C TYR A 73 -31.45 -5.80 0.56
N SER A 74 -30.76 -6.38 1.54
CA SER A 74 -29.51 -5.84 2.07
C SER A 74 -28.34 -6.77 1.75
N TYR A 75 -27.16 -6.17 1.57
CA TYR A 75 -25.87 -6.86 1.41
C TYR A 75 -24.75 -5.89 1.77
N ASN A 76 -23.72 -6.38 2.47
CA ASN A 76 -22.64 -5.52 3.01
C ASN A 76 -23.20 -4.33 3.81
N ASN A 77 -24.22 -4.61 4.64
CA ASN A 77 -24.92 -3.61 5.44
C ASN A 77 -25.50 -2.42 4.66
N LYS A 78 -25.71 -2.57 3.34
CA LYS A 78 -26.35 -1.60 2.46
C LYS A 78 -27.69 -2.16 1.98
N GLU A 79 -28.75 -1.39 2.17
CA GLU A 79 -30.08 -1.71 1.63
C GLU A 79 -30.25 -1.20 0.20
N ILE A 80 -30.90 -2.01 -0.63
CA ILE A 80 -31.29 -1.72 -2.00
C ILE A 80 -32.78 -1.97 -2.16
N THR A 81 -33.47 -1.02 -2.79
CA THR A 81 -34.89 -1.12 -3.13
C THR A 81 -35.06 -1.17 -4.64
N ILE A 82 -35.59 -2.28 -5.15
CA ILE A 82 -35.92 -2.46 -6.57
C ILE A 82 -37.42 -2.30 -6.75
N THR A 83 -37.82 -1.47 -7.71
CA THR A 83 -39.23 -1.26 -8.05
C THR A 83 -39.62 -2.07 -9.28
N ALA A 84 -40.59 -2.98 -9.12
CA ALA A 84 -41.23 -3.70 -10.22
C ALA A 84 -42.58 -3.06 -10.57
N VAL A 85 -42.90 -3.01 -11.86
CA VAL A 85 -44.14 -2.42 -12.38
C VAL A 85 -45.09 -3.54 -12.81
N GLU A 86 -46.33 -3.49 -12.29
CA GLU A 86 -47.38 -4.46 -12.59
C GLU A 86 -47.62 -4.58 -14.10
N ASP A 87 -47.79 -5.83 -14.58
CA ASP A 87 -47.98 -6.17 -16.00
C ASP A 87 -46.87 -5.67 -16.97
N VAL A 88 -45.71 -5.26 -16.45
CA VAL A 88 -44.60 -4.73 -17.24
C VAL A 88 -43.30 -5.48 -16.94
N THR A 89 -42.91 -5.58 -15.67
CA THR A 89 -41.64 -6.19 -15.28
C THR A 89 -41.74 -7.71 -15.36
N THR A 90 -41.03 -8.32 -16.31
CA THR A 90 -40.88 -9.78 -16.38
C THR A 90 -39.82 -10.28 -15.39
N LEU A 91 -39.76 -11.58 -15.14
CA LEU A 91 -38.72 -12.19 -14.30
C LEU A 91 -37.30 -11.95 -14.86
N GLU A 92 -37.13 -11.97 -16.18
CA GLU A 92 -35.85 -11.60 -16.83
C GLU A 92 -35.53 -10.11 -16.67
N ASP A 93 -36.53 -9.23 -16.83
CA ASP A 93 -36.35 -7.79 -16.58
C ASP A 93 -35.98 -7.53 -15.12
N PHE A 94 -36.57 -8.26 -14.18
CA PHE A 94 -36.29 -8.12 -12.75
C PHE A 94 -34.85 -8.49 -12.39
N VAL A 95 -34.32 -9.57 -12.96
CA VAL A 95 -32.89 -9.91 -12.84
C VAL A 95 -32.01 -8.79 -13.40
N ASN A 96 -32.39 -8.22 -14.54
CA ASN A 96 -31.66 -7.10 -15.13
C ASN A 96 -31.75 -5.83 -14.27
N LEU A 97 -32.88 -5.57 -13.60
CA LEU A 97 -33.03 -4.44 -12.69
C LEU A 97 -32.07 -4.55 -11.51
N ILE A 98 -31.96 -5.72 -10.88
CA ILE A 98 -30.99 -5.94 -9.78
C ILE A 98 -29.55 -5.79 -10.30
N ASN A 99 -29.18 -6.52 -11.36
CA ASN A 99 -27.79 -6.57 -11.83
C ASN A 99 -27.26 -5.27 -12.40
N ASN A 100 -28.14 -4.40 -12.92
CA ASN A 100 -27.76 -3.12 -13.52
C ASN A 100 -28.12 -1.92 -12.63
N ASP A 101 -28.56 -2.12 -11.38
CA ASP A 101 -28.79 -1.02 -10.44
C ASP A 101 -27.46 -0.34 -10.10
N GLU A 102 -27.39 0.99 -10.24
CA GLU A 102 -26.16 1.77 -9.99
C GLU A 102 -25.70 1.69 -8.53
N ASN A 103 -26.61 1.38 -7.60
CA ASN A 103 -26.32 1.27 -6.18
C ASN A 103 -26.02 -0.17 -5.73
N ASN A 104 -26.10 -1.16 -6.63
CA ASN A 104 -25.92 -2.57 -6.31
C ASN A 104 -24.59 -2.81 -5.56
N PRO A 105 -24.61 -3.28 -4.31
CA PRO A 105 -23.44 -3.42 -3.46
C PRO A 105 -22.58 -4.66 -3.76
N GLY A 106 -22.88 -5.40 -4.84
CA GLY A 106 -22.16 -6.63 -5.20
C GLY A 106 -23.01 -7.90 -5.11
N VAL A 107 -24.33 -7.80 -5.29
CA VAL A 107 -25.25 -8.94 -5.41
C VAL A 107 -25.51 -9.23 -6.89
N THR A 108 -25.41 -10.50 -7.26
CA THR A 108 -25.78 -10.98 -8.61
C THR A 108 -27.08 -11.77 -8.54
N ALA A 109 -28.05 -11.34 -9.32
CA ALA A 109 -29.30 -12.04 -9.59
C ALA A 109 -29.15 -12.96 -10.81
N SER A 110 -29.71 -14.17 -10.72
CA SER A 110 -29.77 -15.13 -11.82
C SER A 110 -31.03 -16.00 -11.74
N LEU A 111 -31.30 -16.79 -12.79
CA LEU A 111 -32.46 -17.70 -12.83
C LEU A 111 -32.00 -19.16 -12.85
N LEU A 112 -32.55 -19.94 -11.94
CA LEU A 112 -32.39 -21.40 -11.87
C LEU A 112 -33.69 -22.08 -12.37
N TYR A 113 -33.60 -22.98 -13.34
CA TYR A 113 -34.75 -23.75 -13.81
C TYR A 113 -34.83 -25.12 -13.12
N GLN A 114 -35.84 -25.34 -12.29
CA GLN A 114 -36.03 -26.55 -11.50
C GLN A 114 -37.53 -26.86 -11.39
N GLY A 115 -37.91 -28.15 -11.44
CA GLY A 115 -39.30 -28.54 -11.15
C GLY A 115 -40.35 -28.07 -12.17
N GLY A 116 -39.95 -27.47 -13.29
CA GLY A 116 -40.87 -26.85 -14.26
C GLY A 116 -40.99 -25.33 -14.12
N HIS A 117 -40.35 -24.74 -13.11
CA HIS A 117 -40.40 -23.32 -12.81
C HIS A 117 -39.00 -22.67 -12.83
N TYR A 118 -38.96 -21.36 -13.01
CA TYR A 118 -37.78 -20.52 -12.87
C TYR A 118 -37.75 -19.89 -11.49
N HIS A 119 -36.67 -20.10 -10.75
CA HIS A 119 -36.44 -19.59 -9.40
C HIS A 119 -35.43 -18.44 -9.47
N LEU A 120 -35.73 -17.33 -8.79
CA LEU A 120 -34.74 -16.27 -8.60
C LEU A 120 -33.65 -16.74 -7.64
N MET A 121 -32.40 -16.57 -8.04
CA MET A 121 -31.22 -16.85 -7.21
C MET A 121 -30.43 -15.56 -7.04
N LEU A 122 -30.09 -15.24 -5.80
CA LEU A 122 -29.25 -14.10 -5.42
C LEU A 122 -27.95 -14.62 -4.81
N SER A 123 -26.81 -14.16 -5.33
CA SER A 123 -25.48 -14.53 -4.85
C SER A 123 -24.62 -13.31 -4.59
N GLY A 124 -23.96 -13.26 -3.43
CA GLY A 124 -22.98 -12.24 -3.09
C GLY A 124 -21.65 -12.51 -3.78
N GLN A 125 -20.92 -11.44 -4.12
CA GLN A 125 -19.61 -11.52 -4.77
C GLN A 125 -18.43 -11.59 -3.78
N GLU A 126 -18.66 -11.22 -2.53
CA GLU A 126 -17.66 -11.18 -1.47
C GLU A 126 -17.97 -12.24 -0.41
N THR A 127 -16.91 -12.73 0.24
CA THR A 127 -16.99 -13.70 1.33
C THR A 127 -17.04 -12.98 2.68
N GLY A 128 -17.40 -13.70 3.74
CA GLY A 128 -17.39 -13.13 5.10
C GLY A 128 -18.78 -12.78 5.61
N GLU A 129 -18.93 -12.73 6.92
CA GLU A 129 -20.23 -12.61 7.58
C GLU A 129 -20.89 -11.25 7.36
N ASP A 130 -20.09 -10.21 7.14
CA ASP A 130 -20.59 -8.87 6.78
C ASP A 130 -21.33 -8.88 5.42
N TYR A 131 -21.03 -9.85 4.57
CA TYR A 131 -21.57 -9.98 3.21
C TYR A 131 -22.73 -10.98 3.15
N ARG A 132 -23.54 -11.02 4.21
CA ARG A 132 -24.84 -11.70 4.22
C ARG A 132 -25.85 -10.91 3.38
N ILE A 133 -26.55 -11.62 2.50
CA ILE A 133 -27.75 -11.16 1.82
C ILE A 133 -28.93 -11.39 2.77
N SER A 134 -29.77 -10.38 2.94
CA SER A 134 -31.11 -10.52 3.53
C SER A 134 -32.15 -9.95 2.58
N VAL A 135 -33.28 -10.64 2.42
CA VAL A 135 -34.46 -10.11 1.72
C VAL A 135 -35.40 -9.56 2.79
N ASN A 136 -35.74 -8.29 2.69
CA ASN A 136 -36.28 -7.51 3.80
C ASN A 136 -37.75 -7.17 3.56
N ALA A 137 -38.64 -7.50 4.50
CA ALA A 137 -40.06 -7.17 4.36
C ALA A 137 -40.36 -5.66 4.33
N SER A 138 -39.44 -4.81 4.82
CA SER A 138 -39.53 -3.35 4.77
C SER A 138 -38.16 -2.67 4.78
N SER A 139 -38.09 -1.33 4.75
CA SER A 139 -36.83 -0.59 4.82
C SER A 139 -36.21 -0.52 6.22
N THR A 140 -34.88 -0.54 6.26
CA THR A 140 -33.99 -0.23 7.38
C THR A 140 -33.79 1.28 7.54
N GLU A 141 -33.48 1.72 8.76
CA GLU A 141 -33.10 3.11 9.00
C GLU A 141 -31.64 3.35 8.66
N VAL A 142 -31.37 4.45 7.97
CA VAL A 142 -30.01 4.85 7.60
C VAL A 142 -29.77 6.27 8.06
N TRP A 143 -28.71 6.49 8.82
CA TRP A 143 -28.20 7.80 9.21
C TRP A 143 -27.01 8.19 8.33
N LYS A 144 -26.85 9.48 8.07
CA LYS A 144 -25.74 10.04 7.29
C LYS A 144 -25.17 11.26 8.00
N GLY A 145 -23.84 11.37 8.02
CA GLY A 145 -23.13 12.57 8.42
C GLY A 145 -23.31 13.71 7.40
N ASP A 146 -23.58 14.93 7.90
CA ASP A 146 -23.77 16.12 7.07
C ASP A 146 -22.47 16.66 6.44
N ILE A 147 -21.32 16.28 6.99
CA ILE A 147 -19.98 16.62 6.49
C ILE A 147 -19.36 15.40 5.80
N ALA A 148 -18.69 15.65 4.67
CA ALA A 148 -17.77 14.69 4.07
C ALA A 148 -16.33 15.09 4.45
N PHE A 149 -15.61 14.21 5.12
CA PHE A 149 -14.20 14.41 5.45
C PHE A 149 -13.35 14.46 4.18
N THR A 150 -12.43 15.42 4.14
CA THR A 150 -11.54 15.66 2.99
C THR A 150 -10.08 15.68 3.42
N LEU A 151 -9.16 15.57 2.45
CA LEU A 151 -7.73 15.61 2.72
C LEU A 151 -7.27 17.06 2.96
N ALA A 152 -6.52 17.31 4.03
CA ALA A 152 -5.93 18.63 4.30
C ALA A 152 -4.98 19.11 3.19
N SER A 153 -4.40 18.17 2.43
CA SER A 153 -3.55 18.46 1.28
C SER A 153 -4.33 18.91 0.04
N ASP A 154 -5.61 18.52 -0.06
CA ASP A 154 -6.52 18.88 -1.15
C ASP A 154 -7.99 18.66 -0.72
N SER A 155 -8.64 19.74 -0.29
CA SER A 155 -10.03 19.72 0.19
C SER A 155 -11.06 19.39 -0.91
N THR A 156 -10.63 19.14 -2.15
CA THR A 156 -11.51 18.63 -3.22
C THR A 156 -11.53 17.11 -3.32
N GLN A 157 -10.64 16.43 -2.59
CA GLN A 157 -10.56 14.97 -2.51
C GLN A 157 -11.11 14.47 -1.18
N ASN A 158 -12.03 13.50 -1.25
CA ASN A 158 -12.56 12.82 -0.08
C ASN A 158 -11.47 11.99 0.60
N ALA A 159 -11.50 11.95 1.93
CA ALA A 159 -10.67 11.05 2.71
C ALA A 159 -11.01 9.57 2.42
N GLY A 160 -10.09 8.67 2.76
CA GLY A 160 -10.31 7.22 2.77
C GLY A 160 -10.18 6.64 4.17
N LEU A 161 -10.47 5.35 4.33
CA LEU A 161 -10.37 4.65 5.62
C LEU A 161 -8.93 4.67 6.20
N THR A 162 -7.90 4.71 5.34
CA THR A 162 -6.50 4.78 5.78
C THR A 162 -6.03 6.20 6.09
N THR A 163 -6.82 7.23 5.78
CA THR A 163 -6.47 8.62 6.07
C THR A 163 -6.38 8.82 7.58
N LYS A 164 -5.28 9.41 8.04
CA LYS A 164 -5.11 9.73 9.45
C LYS A 164 -6.07 10.85 9.85
N ILE A 165 -6.61 10.79 11.07
CA ILE A 165 -7.46 11.86 11.60
C ILE A 165 -6.74 13.22 11.56
N THR A 166 -5.41 13.24 11.78
CA THR A 166 -4.58 14.45 11.72
C THR A 166 -4.33 14.99 10.30
N GLU A 167 -4.69 14.23 9.26
CA GLU A 167 -4.54 14.60 7.85
C GLU A 167 -5.87 15.07 7.22
N LEU A 168 -6.95 15.12 8.01
CA LEU A 168 -8.24 15.64 7.57
C LEU A 168 -8.21 17.17 7.51
N ASP A 169 -8.85 17.76 6.50
CA ASP A 169 -9.05 19.23 6.42
C ASP A 169 -9.87 19.75 7.62
N GLU A 170 -10.72 18.88 8.18
CA GLU A 170 -11.53 19.14 9.36
C GLU A 170 -10.74 19.10 10.68
N PHE A 171 -9.45 18.73 10.65
CA PHE A 171 -8.56 18.68 11.81
C PHE A 171 -7.59 19.86 11.83
N THR A 172 -7.48 20.54 12.98
CA THR A 172 -6.56 21.67 13.17
C THR A 172 -5.50 21.34 14.23
N LEU A 173 -4.22 21.52 13.86
CA LEU A 173 -3.04 21.39 14.73
C LEU A 173 -2.51 22.77 15.12
N ASN A 174 -2.53 23.15 16.41
CA ASN A 174 -1.84 24.37 16.89
C ASN A 174 -0.63 24.11 17.79
N GLY A 175 -0.40 22.87 18.25
CA GLY A 175 0.70 22.52 19.15
C GLY A 175 1.09 21.04 19.18
N GLY A 176 0.56 20.23 18.26
CA GLY A 176 0.69 18.77 18.28
C GLY A 176 -0.29 18.09 19.24
N LEU A 177 -0.39 16.76 19.14
CA LEU A 177 -1.21 15.94 20.05
C LEU A 177 -0.54 15.86 21.44
N GLN A 178 -1.35 15.96 22.49
CA GLN A 178 -0.94 15.92 23.90
C GLN A 178 -1.09 14.52 24.51
N GLY A 179 -1.79 13.61 23.81
CA GLY A 179 -1.91 12.19 24.17
C GLY A 179 -3.16 11.86 24.99
N ASP A 180 -4.04 12.84 25.24
CA ASP A 180 -5.33 12.67 25.91
C ASP A 180 -6.52 13.06 25.01
N GLU A 181 -6.29 13.35 23.73
CA GLU A 181 -7.34 13.59 22.75
C GLU A 181 -8.18 12.34 22.51
N LYS A 182 -9.50 12.50 22.41
CA LYS A 182 -10.41 11.39 22.17
C LYS A 182 -11.63 11.78 21.35
N ILE A 183 -12.18 10.80 20.66
CA ILE A 183 -13.48 10.86 20.01
C ILE A 183 -14.44 10.04 20.85
N THR A 184 -15.52 10.68 21.26
CA THR A 184 -16.58 10.06 22.05
C THR A 184 -17.73 9.71 21.13
N ILE A 185 -18.19 8.45 21.20
CA ILE A 185 -19.30 7.91 20.43
C ILE A 185 -20.43 7.64 21.43
N ASN A 186 -21.56 8.29 21.16
CA ASN A 186 -22.78 8.21 21.95
C ASN A 186 -23.95 7.89 21.02
N GLY A 187 -24.98 7.24 21.54
CA GLY A 187 -26.13 6.92 20.71
C GLY A 187 -27.21 6.13 21.44
N LYS A 188 -28.26 5.82 20.69
CA LYS A 188 -29.30 4.87 21.09
C LYS A 188 -29.33 3.73 20.10
N ASN A 189 -29.67 2.54 20.58
CA ASN A 189 -30.02 1.44 19.68
C ASN A 189 -31.35 1.74 18.94
N ARG A 190 -31.71 0.88 17.99
CA ARG A 190 -32.95 1.00 17.19
C ARG A 190 -34.27 1.02 17.99
N PHE A 191 -34.22 0.78 19.30
CA PHE A 191 -35.37 0.77 20.19
C PHE A 191 -35.41 2.02 21.07
N GLY A 192 -34.44 2.92 20.93
CA GLY A 192 -34.35 4.17 21.67
C GLY A 192 -33.71 4.02 23.06
N THR A 193 -33.00 2.93 23.33
CA THR A 193 -32.24 2.76 24.59
C THR A 193 -30.84 3.33 24.42
N ASP A 194 -30.40 4.16 25.38
CA ASP A 194 -29.07 4.75 25.38
C ASP A 194 -27.98 3.66 25.50
N LEU A 195 -26.98 3.73 24.63
CA LEU A 195 -25.80 2.85 24.65
C LEU A 195 -24.72 3.44 25.56
N ALA A 196 -23.89 2.57 26.14
CA ALA A 196 -22.75 3.02 26.92
C ALA A 196 -21.76 3.78 26.02
N GLU A 197 -21.24 4.89 26.53
CA GLU A 197 -20.29 5.73 25.81
C GLU A 197 -19.01 4.96 25.43
N THR A 198 -18.60 5.07 24.17
CA THR A 198 -17.32 4.51 23.67
C THR A 198 -16.34 5.65 23.40
N GLU A 199 -15.09 5.49 23.84
CA GLU A 199 -14.02 6.46 23.62
C GLU A 199 -12.93 5.89 22.71
N LEU A 200 -12.65 6.57 21.61
CA LEU A 200 -11.50 6.32 20.73
C LEU A 200 -10.40 7.33 21.03
N SER A 201 -9.25 6.88 21.53
CA SER A 201 -8.08 7.74 21.69
C SER A 201 -7.51 8.18 20.34
N VAL A 202 -7.22 9.46 20.19
CA VAL A 202 -6.64 10.04 18.96
C VAL A 202 -5.13 10.19 19.12
N THR A 203 -4.40 9.43 18.31
CA THR A 203 -2.94 9.46 18.22
C THR A 203 -2.51 9.92 16.83
N ALA A 204 -1.21 10.12 16.61
CA ALA A 204 -0.65 10.47 15.30
C ALA A 204 -0.85 9.37 14.22
N ASN A 205 -1.34 8.19 14.62
CA ASN A 205 -1.61 7.06 13.74
C ASN A 205 -3.09 6.63 13.75
N THR A 206 -3.97 7.34 14.46
CA THR A 206 -5.41 7.04 14.43
C THR A 206 -5.97 7.44 13.07
N THR A 207 -6.68 6.53 12.40
CA THR A 207 -7.25 6.72 11.07
C THR A 207 -8.76 6.86 11.10
N VAL A 208 -9.36 7.27 9.98
CA VAL A 208 -10.81 7.21 9.78
C VAL A 208 -11.32 5.76 9.93
N GLY A 209 -10.54 4.77 9.50
CA GLY A 209 -10.84 3.35 9.69
C GLY A 209 -11.06 3.01 11.15
N HIS A 210 -10.14 3.40 12.04
CA HIS A 210 -10.32 3.19 13.49
C HIS A 210 -11.56 3.87 14.06
N LEU A 211 -11.95 5.03 13.52
CA LEU A 211 -13.22 5.68 13.91
C LEU A 211 -14.42 4.86 13.47
N ILE A 212 -14.44 4.38 12.22
CA ILE A 212 -15.52 3.53 11.72
C ILE A 212 -15.60 2.23 12.52
N ASP A 213 -14.46 1.59 12.80
CA ASP A 213 -14.37 0.40 13.65
C ASP A 213 -14.91 0.71 15.05
N SER A 214 -14.51 1.83 15.67
CA SER A 214 -15.02 2.22 16.99
C SER A 214 -16.52 2.52 16.99
N ILE A 215 -17.08 3.03 15.89
CA ILE A 215 -18.53 3.21 15.75
C ILE A 215 -19.22 1.86 15.56
N ASN A 216 -18.65 0.97 14.75
CA ASN A 216 -19.15 -0.39 14.61
C ASN A 216 -19.15 -1.13 15.94
N ASP A 217 -18.05 -1.04 16.70
CA ASP A 217 -17.93 -1.59 18.05
C ASP A 217 -18.93 -0.97 19.02
N HIS A 218 -19.26 0.32 18.86
CA HIS A 218 -20.28 0.98 19.70
C HIS A 218 -21.69 0.45 19.44
N PHE A 219 -22.00 0.06 18.19
CA PHE A 219 -23.32 -0.47 17.81
C PHE A 219 -23.38 -2.01 17.74
N ASP A 220 -22.24 -2.71 17.84
CA ASP A 220 -22.03 -4.16 18.02
C ASP A 220 -23.08 -5.02 17.28
N GLY A 221 -23.11 -4.89 15.95
CA GLY A 221 -24.01 -5.68 15.08
C GLY A 221 -25.48 -5.27 15.06
N VAL A 222 -25.90 -4.24 15.81
CA VAL A 222 -27.25 -3.64 15.68
C VAL A 222 -27.32 -2.71 14.48
N ALA A 223 -26.25 -1.96 14.27
CA ALA A 223 -26.08 -1.07 13.14
C ALA A 223 -24.61 -1.08 12.70
N THR A 224 -24.38 -0.91 11.40
CA THR A 224 -23.03 -0.78 10.86
C THR A 224 -22.79 0.63 10.36
N ALA A 225 -21.71 1.23 10.84
CA ALA A 225 -21.04 2.34 10.23
C ALA A 225 -20.21 1.91 9.01
N ARG A 226 -20.38 2.64 7.91
CA ARG A 226 -19.52 2.58 6.73
C ARG A 226 -19.08 3.98 6.35
N PHE A 227 -18.00 4.04 5.58
CA PHE A 227 -17.46 5.28 5.07
C PHE A 227 -17.49 5.28 3.55
N GLU A 228 -18.25 6.20 2.97
CA GLU A 228 -18.46 6.27 1.53
C GLU A 228 -18.40 7.72 1.08
N ASN A 229 -17.50 8.02 0.13
CA ASN A 229 -17.30 9.35 -0.43
C ASN A 229 -17.11 10.43 0.66
N GLY A 230 -16.27 10.15 1.65
CA GLY A 230 -15.95 11.07 2.74
C GLY A 230 -17.00 11.13 3.86
N ALA A 231 -18.18 10.54 3.70
CA ALA A 231 -19.25 10.62 4.68
C ALA A 231 -19.44 9.30 5.46
N ILE A 232 -19.78 9.44 6.74
CA ILE A 232 -20.17 8.32 7.60
C ILE A 232 -21.66 8.01 7.35
N TYR A 233 -21.97 6.74 7.12
CA TYR A 233 -23.33 6.22 7.10
C TYR A 233 -23.47 5.17 8.18
N VAL A 234 -24.56 5.19 8.94
CA VAL A 234 -24.87 4.15 9.92
C VAL A 234 -26.20 3.52 9.53
N THR A 235 -26.21 2.22 9.29
CA THR A 235 -27.40 1.48 8.83
C THR A 235 -27.80 0.46 9.88
N ASP A 236 -29.06 0.52 10.32
CA ASP A 236 -29.71 -0.52 11.13
C ASP A 236 -29.76 -1.83 10.34
N HIS A 237 -29.39 -2.94 10.96
CA HIS A 237 -29.38 -4.25 10.29
C HIS A 237 -30.77 -4.83 10.07
N ILE A 238 -31.76 -4.36 10.84
CA ILE A 238 -33.08 -4.95 10.85
C ILE A 238 -34.09 -3.98 10.24
N ALA A 239 -34.78 -4.47 9.23
CA ALA A 239 -35.87 -3.77 8.57
C ALA A 239 -37.03 -3.41 9.52
N GLY A 240 -37.71 -2.30 9.25
CA GLY A 240 -38.85 -1.83 10.03
C GLY A 240 -38.56 -0.53 10.78
N THR A 241 -39.50 -0.10 11.63
CA THR A 241 -39.34 1.13 12.42
C THR A 241 -38.10 1.07 13.30
N SER A 242 -37.34 2.17 13.33
CA SER A 242 -36.13 2.33 14.13
C SER A 242 -36.16 3.65 14.89
N LEU A 243 -35.50 3.67 16.05
CA LEU A 243 -35.23 4.83 16.89
C LEU A 243 -33.72 4.96 17.14
N LEU A 244 -32.91 4.46 16.21
CA LEU A 244 -31.45 4.52 16.25
C LEU A 244 -31.02 5.99 16.35
N GLU A 245 -30.07 6.30 17.21
CA GLU A 245 -29.45 7.64 17.27
C GLU A 245 -27.93 7.48 17.32
N VAL A 246 -27.20 8.33 16.60
CA VAL A 246 -25.74 8.35 16.62
C VAL A 246 -25.25 9.77 16.81
N SER A 247 -24.27 9.98 17.68
CA SER A 247 -23.62 11.26 17.90
C SER A 247 -22.13 11.07 18.16
N LEU A 248 -21.33 11.96 17.55
CA LEU A 248 -19.88 11.95 17.64
C LEU A 248 -19.43 13.28 18.23
N ALA A 249 -18.51 13.22 19.19
CA ALA A 249 -17.91 14.41 19.79
C ALA A 249 -16.39 14.26 19.86
N TYR A 250 -15.66 15.34 19.65
CA TYR A 250 -14.21 15.39 19.83
C TYR A 250 -13.88 16.13 21.12
N ASP A 251 -13.05 15.51 21.95
CA ASP A 251 -12.45 16.11 23.14
C ASP A 251 -10.95 16.32 22.86
N ASN A 252 -10.50 17.56 23.01
CA ASN A 252 -9.13 17.96 22.75
C ASN A 252 -8.21 17.84 23.99
N GLY A 253 -8.70 17.21 25.06
CA GLY A 253 -7.90 16.96 26.25
C GLY A 253 -7.80 18.17 27.19
N ALA A 254 -7.14 17.96 28.33
CA ALA A 254 -7.13 18.95 29.42
C ALA A 254 -6.35 20.24 29.09
N THR A 255 -5.38 20.16 28.17
CA THR A 255 -4.53 21.27 27.73
C THR A 255 -4.81 21.67 26.28
N GLY A 256 -5.97 21.29 25.74
CA GLY A 256 -6.21 21.15 24.32
C GLY A 256 -5.87 22.35 23.42
N ASP A 257 -5.03 22.06 22.41
CA ASP A 257 -4.61 22.97 21.34
C ASP A 257 -5.04 22.46 19.94
N THR A 258 -5.81 21.38 19.89
CA THR A 258 -6.35 20.77 18.67
C THR A 258 -7.85 20.99 18.54
N ALA A 259 -8.36 20.83 17.31
CA ALA A 259 -9.79 20.80 17.03
C ALA A 259 -10.08 19.82 15.89
N LEU A 260 -11.19 19.11 15.99
CA LEU A 260 -11.74 18.27 14.92
C LEU A 260 -13.22 18.57 14.77
N THR A 261 -13.64 18.95 13.57
CA THR A 261 -15.06 19.16 13.28
C THR A 261 -15.73 17.82 12.99
N MET A 262 -16.60 17.37 13.91
CA MET A 262 -17.37 16.13 13.72
C MET A 262 -18.64 16.36 12.90
N PRO A 263 -19.07 15.38 12.08
CA PRO A 263 -20.34 15.46 11.38
C PRO A 263 -21.52 15.39 12.35
N THR A 264 -22.57 16.14 12.05
CA THR A 264 -23.89 15.91 12.64
C THR A 264 -24.55 14.76 11.89
N MET A 265 -24.95 13.72 12.60
CA MET A 265 -25.66 12.59 12.01
C MET A 265 -27.16 12.91 11.90
N ALA A 266 -27.78 12.57 10.77
CA ALA A 266 -29.22 12.70 10.56
C ALA A 266 -29.80 11.52 9.77
N VAL A 267 -31.09 11.23 9.99
CA VAL A 267 -31.83 10.20 9.25
C VAL A 267 -31.88 10.55 7.76
N LEU A 268 -31.35 9.65 6.93
CA LEU A 268 -31.40 9.67 5.48
C LEU A 268 -32.59 8.86 4.96
N THR A 269 -32.82 7.68 5.53
CA THR A 269 -33.94 6.78 5.20
C THR A 269 -34.64 6.40 6.51
N GLU A 270 -35.95 6.63 6.60
CA GLU A 270 -36.75 6.23 7.76
C GLU A 270 -37.07 4.72 7.72
N GLY A 271 -36.90 4.04 8.85
CA GLY A 271 -37.25 2.64 8.98
C GLY A 271 -38.75 2.36 8.85
N GLY A 272 -39.13 1.31 8.12
CA GLY A 272 -40.53 0.87 7.95
C GLY A 272 -41.35 1.64 6.89
N GLY A 273 -40.74 2.56 6.13
CA GLY A 273 -41.42 3.45 5.17
C GLY A 273 -41.82 2.84 3.82
N ALA A 274 -41.50 1.58 3.55
CA ALA A 274 -41.76 0.88 2.29
C ALA A 274 -41.87 -0.62 2.56
N SER A 275 -43.03 -1.24 2.30
CA SER A 275 -43.23 -2.69 2.48
C SER A 275 -43.07 -3.42 1.16
N GLU A 276 -42.49 -4.63 1.19
CA GLU A 276 -42.56 -5.53 0.04
C GLU A 276 -44.02 -5.83 -0.31
N SER A 277 -44.34 -5.83 -1.60
CA SER A 277 -45.70 -6.16 -2.08
C SER A 277 -45.72 -7.20 -3.20
N LEU A 278 -44.57 -7.81 -3.52
CA LEU A 278 -44.46 -8.86 -4.52
C LEU A 278 -44.77 -10.23 -3.89
N ALA A 279 -45.99 -10.72 -4.09
CA ALA A 279 -46.52 -11.90 -3.39
C ALA A 279 -45.73 -13.21 -3.60
N SER A 280 -44.94 -13.33 -4.67
CA SER A 280 -44.12 -14.52 -4.96
C SER A 280 -42.62 -14.33 -4.72
N LEU A 281 -42.18 -13.12 -4.36
CA LEU A 281 -40.78 -12.75 -4.15
C LEU A 281 -40.59 -12.05 -2.80
N GLY A 282 -41.42 -12.36 -1.81
CA GLY A 282 -41.25 -11.81 -0.46
C GLY A 282 -40.13 -12.50 0.31
N SER A 283 -39.65 -11.86 1.37
CA SER A 283 -38.65 -12.39 2.32
C SER A 283 -38.83 -13.88 2.69
N ALA A 284 -40.05 -14.33 2.99
CA ALA A 284 -40.34 -15.72 3.36
C ALA A 284 -40.29 -16.74 2.19
N SER A 285 -40.14 -16.28 0.94
CA SER A 285 -40.11 -17.14 -0.25
C SER A 285 -38.70 -17.65 -0.60
N PHE A 286 -37.66 -17.22 0.13
CA PHE A 286 -36.27 -17.61 -0.14
C PHE A 286 -35.72 -18.54 0.93
N ILE A 287 -34.83 -19.43 0.50
CA ILE A 287 -34.01 -20.28 1.36
C ILE A 287 -32.54 -19.96 1.14
N GLN A 288 -31.77 -19.91 2.24
CA GLN A 288 -30.32 -19.78 2.17
C GLN A 288 -29.72 -21.14 1.79
N THR A 289 -29.00 -21.20 0.67
CA THR A 289 -28.35 -22.44 0.20
C THR A 289 -26.84 -22.45 0.47
N GLN A 290 -26.25 -21.29 0.75
CA GLN A 290 -24.88 -21.15 1.21
C GLN A 290 -24.80 -19.94 2.15
N SER A 291 -24.33 -20.12 3.39
CA SER A 291 -24.15 -19.00 4.31
C SER A 291 -22.86 -18.24 4.03
N ALA A 292 -22.92 -16.92 4.18
CA ALA A 292 -21.71 -16.10 4.30
C ALA A 292 -21.03 -16.41 5.62
N ARG A 293 -19.75 -16.77 5.57
CA ARG A 293 -18.95 -17.11 6.75
C ARG A 293 -17.58 -16.47 6.63
N SER A 294 -17.01 -16.09 7.76
CA SER A 294 -15.63 -15.61 7.86
C SER A 294 -14.66 -16.81 7.86
N SER A 295 -13.44 -16.59 7.39
CA SER A 295 -12.35 -17.54 7.58
C SER A 295 -11.93 -17.56 9.04
N GLU A 296 -11.49 -18.72 9.52
CA GLU A 296 -11.06 -18.91 10.90
C GLU A 296 -9.62 -19.42 10.91
N ILE A 297 -8.71 -18.60 11.43
CA ILE A 297 -7.29 -18.91 11.48
C ILE A 297 -6.69 -18.79 12.88
N LYS A 298 -5.62 -19.54 13.13
CA LYS A 298 -4.71 -19.30 14.25
C LYS A 298 -3.31 -19.14 13.72
N ILE A 299 -2.59 -18.21 14.33
CA ILE A 299 -1.18 -17.95 14.05
C ILE A 299 -0.43 -18.12 15.35
N ASP A 300 0.50 -19.08 15.40
CA ASP A 300 1.31 -19.38 16.59
C ASP A 300 0.46 -19.64 17.85
N GLY A 301 -0.73 -20.22 17.66
CA GLY A 301 -1.69 -20.52 18.72
C GLY A 301 -2.51 -19.32 19.23
N TYR A 302 -2.38 -18.14 18.62
CA TYR A 302 -3.24 -16.99 18.88
C TYR A 302 -4.53 -17.04 18.04
N PRO A 303 -5.71 -16.74 18.61
CA PRO A 303 -5.95 -16.35 20.01
C PRO A 303 -5.80 -17.52 20.98
N SER A 304 -5.25 -17.24 22.17
CA SER A 304 -4.96 -18.27 23.18
C SER A 304 -6.19 -18.71 24.00
N SER A 305 -7.31 -17.97 23.88
CA SER A 305 -8.57 -18.23 24.56
C SER A 305 -9.75 -17.85 23.67
N ALA A 306 -10.89 -18.50 23.90
CA ALA A 306 -12.14 -18.14 23.25
C ALA A 306 -12.90 -17.06 24.05
N THR A 307 -13.57 -16.17 23.33
CA THR A 307 -14.52 -15.19 23.86
C THR A 307 -15.93 -15.78 23.73
N GLN A 308 -16.73 -15.65 24.78
CA GLN A 308 -18.15 -16.00 24.74
C GLN A 308 -18.91 -14.91 24.00
N GLU A 309 -19.85 -15.31 23.16
CA GLU A 309 -20.80 -14.35 22.64
C GLU A 309 -21.83 -14.00 23.71
N VAL A 310 -22.24 -12.73 23.77
CA VAL A 310 -23.27 -12.27 24.69
C VAL A 310 -24.29 -11.46 23.92
N GLN A 311 -25.53 -11.94 23.84
CA GLN A 311 -26.64 -11.19 23.28
C GLN A 311 -27.56 -10.73 24.41
N THR A 312 -28.04 -9.49 24.39
CA THR A 312 -28.91 -8.93 25.43
C THR A 312 -30.25 -8.53 24.85
N LEU A 313 -31.33 -9.09 25.38
CA LEU A 313 -32.70 -8.69 25.12
C LEU A 313 -33.14 -7.58 26.09
N THR A 314 -33.33 -6.37 25.59
CA THR A 314 -33.82 -5.24 26.39
C THR A 314 -35.29 -4.93 26.06
N PRO A 315 -36.20 -4.89 27.07
CA PRO A 315 -37.57 -4.45 26.85
C PRO A 315 -37.66 -2.91 26.86
N ALA A 316 -38.23 -2.30 25.81
CA ALA A 316 -38.48 -0.84 25.79
C ALA A 316 -39.50 -0.39 26.84
N ALA A 317 -40.42 -1.29 27.24
CA ALA A 317 -41.29 -1.11 28.38
C ALA A 317 -41.67 -2.48 28.95
N VAL A 318 -41.83 -2.54 30.26
CA VAL A 318 -42.20 -3.76 30.97
C VAL A 318 -43.60 -4.24 30.54
N PRO A 319 -43.74 -5.45 29.95
CA PRO A 319 -45.04 -6.06 29.71
C PRO A 319 -45.75 -6.29 31.03
N THR A 320 -47.08 -6.15 31.05
CA THR A 320 -47.92 -6.48 32.21
C THR A 320 -48.69 -7.79 32.04
N GLY A 321 -48.48 -8.50 30.93
CA GLY A 321 -49.10 -9.79 30.63
C GLY A 321 -48.83 -10.26 29.20
N GLY A 322 -49.24 -11.50 28.88
CA GLY A 322 -49.13 -12.09 27.54
C GLY A 322 -48.00 -13.10 27.41
N HIS A 323 -47.72 -13.49 26.16
CA HIS A 323 -46.69 -14.45 25.80
C HIS A 323 -45.85 -13.93 24.63
N TYR A 324 -44.64 -14.47 24.49
CA TYR A 324 -43.73 -14.22 23.37
C TYR A 324 -43.08 -15.53 22.91
N HIS A 325 -42.45 -15.49 21.75
CA HIS A 325 -41.62 -16.58 21.24
C HIS A 325 -40.21 -16.06 20.96
N LEU A 326 -39.21 -16.93 21.13
CA LEU A 326 -37.84 -16.66 20.67
C LEU A 326 -37.55 -17.55 19.46
N SER A 327 -36.80 -17.03 18.50
CA SER A 327 -36.35 -17.81 17.34
C SER A 327 -34.83 -17.77 17.23
N TYR A 328 -34.22 -18.93 17.03
CA TYR A 328 -32.78 -19.12 16.91
C TYR A 328 -32.47 -20.35 16.06
N GLY A 329 -31.50 -20.23 15.14
CA GLY A 329 -31.13 -21.32 14.22
C GLY A 329 -32.28 -21.76 13.30
N GLY A 330 -33.15 -20.83 12.91
CA GLY A 330 -34.31 -21.11 12.05
C GLY A 330 -35.47 -21.85 12.72
N GLU A 331 -35.40 -22.14 14.02
CA GLU A 331 -36.51 -22.68 14.81
C GLU A 331 -37.09 -21.63 15.76
N THR A 332 -38.33 -21.83 16.21
CA THR A 332 -39.04 -20.93 17.14
C THR A 332 -39.52 -21.70 18.34
N THR A 333 -39.37 -21.12 19.53
CA THR A 333 -39.78 -21.75 20.79
C THR A 333 -41.30 -21.92 20.86
N GLY A 334 -41.78 -22.69 21.84
CA GLY A 334 -43.17 -22.59 22.29
C GLY A 334 -43.46 -21.25 22.99
N GLU A 335 -44.70 -21.07 23.46
CA GLU A 335 -45.11 -19.86 24.18
C GLU A 335 -44.31 -19.69 25.49
N ILE A 336 -43.67 -18.53 25.64
CA ILE A 336 -42.97 -18.10 26.86
C ILE A 336 -43.80 -17.00 27.52
N ALA A 337 -44.15 -17.16 28.80
CA ALA A 337 -44.89 -16.13 29.53
C ALA A 337 -44.04 -14.88 29.77
N HIS A 338 -44.66 -13.69 29.79
CA HIS A 338 -43.95 -12.42 30.00
C HIS A 338 -43.12 -12.38 31.31
N ASP A 339 -43.54 -13.13 32.33
CA ASP A 339 -42.97 -13.25 33.67
C ASP A 339 -42.32 -14.63 33.91
N ALA A 340 -41.99 -15.37 32.84
CA ALA A 340 -41.30 -16.65 32.94
C ALA A 340 -39.93 -16.46 33.60
N SER A 341 -39.57 -17.34 34.53
CA SER A 341 -38.24 -17.34 35.16
C SER A 341 -37.12 -17.57 34.16
N LEU A 342 -35.89 -17.16 34.48
CA LEU A 342 -34.73 -17.36 33.59
C LEU A 342 -34.52 -18.84 33.26
N ALA A 343 -34.85 -19.73 34.22
CA ALA A 343 -34.81 -21.17 34.05
C ALA A 343 -35.88 -21.69 33.06
N GLU A 344 -37.08 -21.12 33.07
CA GLU A 344 -38.15 -21.46 32.10
C GLU A 344 -37.78 -20.99 30.70
N ILE A 345 -37.17 -19.79 30.58
CA ILE A 345 -36.68 -19.25 29.30
C ILE A 345 -35.55 -20.13 28.75
N LYS A 346 -34.56 -20.51 29.59
CA LYS A 346 -33.50 -21.45 29.21
C LYS A 346 -34.09 -22.78 28.74
N THR A 347 -35.05 -23.33 29.48
CA THR A 347 -35.72 -24.58 29.12
C THR A 347 -36.45 -24.47 27.78
N ALA A 348 -37.07 -23.32 27.47
CA ALA A 348 -37.75 -23.10 26.20
C ALA A 348 -36.76 -23.08 25.02
N LEU A 349 -35.58 -22.47 25.18
CA LEU A 349 -34.51 -22.48 24.18
C LEU A 349 -33.89 -23.87 24.00
N GLU A 350 -33.64 -24.61 25.09
CA GLU A 350 -33.09 -25.98 25.05
C GLU A 350 -34.06 -27.02 24.44
N LEU A 351 -35.31 -26.65 24.14
CA LEU A 351 -36.25 -27.48 23.38
C LEU A 351 -36.10 -27.33 21.86
N LEU A 352 -35.38 -26.31 21.38
CA LEU A 352 -35.04 -26.17 19.97
C LEU A 352 -34.02 -27.25 19.59
N SER A 353 -34.20 -27.87 18.42
CA SER A 353 -33.29 -28.94 17.98
C SER A 353 -31.88 -28.44 17.64
N THR A 354 -31.73 -27.13 17.51
CA THR A 354 -30.50 -26.39 17.21
C THR A 354 -29.72 -25.97 18.45
N VAL A 355 -30.25 -26.16 19.66
CA VAL A 355 -29.64 -25.73 20.92
C VAL A 355 -29.38 -26.95 21.81
N ASN A 356 -28.13 -27.20 22.17
CA ASN A 356 -27.78 -28.24 23.15
C ASN A 356 -27.84 -27.70 24.58
N THR A 357 -27.82 -28.62 25.54
CA THR A 357 -27.68 -28.27 26.96
C THR A 357 -26.38 -27.50 27.20
N ASP A 358 -26.48 -26.36 27.87
CA ASP A 358 -25.38 -25.44 28.19
C ASP A 358 -24.76 -24.67 27.02
N ASP A 359 -25.37 -24.72 25.83
CA ASP A 359 -25.01 -23.85 24.70
C ASP A 359 -25.32 -22.39 25.02
N ILE A 360 -26.43 -22.13 25.72
CA ILE A 360 -26.92 -20.79 26.07
C ILE A 360 -27.20 -20.73 27.57
N THR A 361 -26.59 -19.76 28.25
CA THR A 361 -26.96 -19.37 29.61
C THR A 361 -27.85 -18.14 29.56
N VAL A 362 -29.03 -18.21 30.17
CA VAL A 362 -29.94 -17.08 30.29
C VAL A 362 -29.73 -16.41 31.65
N GLY A 363 -29.34 -15.15 31.61
CA GLY A 363 -29.23 -14.23 32.74
C GLY A 363 -30.21 -13.08 32.61
N GLY A 364 -30.24 -12.21 33.61
CA GLY A 364 -31.03 -10.99 33.58
C GLY A 364 -30.90 -10.21 34.89
N ASP A 365 -31.43 -8.99 34.92
CA ASP A 365 -31.43 -8.14 36.12
C ASP A 365 -32.23 -8.77 37.28
N THR A 366 -33.25 -9.56 36.93
CA THR A 366 -34.11 -10.31 37.86
C THR A 366 -34.45 -11.69 37.31
N ASP A 367 -35.02 -12.55 38.17
CA ASP A 367 -35.49 -13.89 37.78
C ASP A 367 -36.96 -13.91 37.31
N ASP A 368 -37.48 -12.76 36.84
CA ASP A 368 -38.89 -12.57 36.45
C ASP A 368 -39.05 -12.32 34.93
N GLY A 369 -38.12 -12.82 34.11
CA GLY A 369 -38.21 -12.76 32.65
C GLY A 369 -38.22 -11.33 32.12
N LEU A 370 -39.16 -11.03 31.21
CA LEU A 370 -39.36 -9.67 30.68
C LEU A 370 -40.12 -8.77 31.66
N ALA A 371 -40.66 -9.30 32.77
CA ALA A 371 -41.45 -8.51 33.71
C ALA A 371 -40.62 -7.49 34.50
N ILE A 372 -39.30 -7.69 34.65
CA ILE A 372 -38.40 -6.70 35.29
C ILE A 372 -36.97 -6.79 34.69
N GLY A 373 -36.61 -5.84 33.82
CA GLY A 373 -35.24 -5.61 33.37
C GLY A 373 -34.83 -6.33 32.08
N ALA A 374 -33.54 -6.24 31.72
CA ALA A 374 -33.00 -6.87 30.52
C ALA A 374 -32.69 -8.36 30.78
N LEU A 375 -32.77 -9.17 29.71
CA LEU A 375 -32.32 -10.56 29.69
C LEU A 375 -31.01 -10.65 28.92
N THR A 376 -30.09 -11.49 29.37
CA THR A 376 -28.81 -11.72 28.72
C THR A 376 -28.69 -13.19 28.34
N PHE A 377 -28.20 -13.46 27.15
CA PHE A 377 -28.01 -14.77 26.57
C PHE A 377 -26.53 -14.90 26.29
N THR A 378 -25.83 -15.62 27.16
CA THR A 378 -24.39 -15.87 27.00
C THR A 378 -24.22 -17.23 26.34
N PHE A 379 -23.66 -17.21 25.15
CA PHE A 379 -23.36 -18.42 24.39
C PHE A 379 -22.04 -19.02 24.85
N ASN A 380 -21.98 -20.34 24.81
CA ASN A 380 -20.75 -21.06 25.11
C ASN A 380 -19.63 -20.60 24.18
N SER A 381 -18.46 -20.30 24.75
CA SER A 381 -17.31 -19.81 24.01
C SER A 381 -16.89 -20.69 22.83
N SER A 382 -17.22 -21.99 22.84
CA SER A 382 -16.92 -22.90 21.72
C SER A 382 -17.77 -22.68 20.47
N LEU A 383 -18.89 -21.95 20.58
CA LEU A 383 -19.80 -21.70 19.46
C LEU A 383 -19.30 -20.59 18.53
N GLY A 384 -18.44 -19.70 19.03
CA GLY A 384 -17.93 -18.57 18.26
C GLY A 384 -18.99 -17.49 18.05
N ASN A 385 -18.93 -16.79 16.92
CA ASN A 385 -19.95 -15.84 16.51
C ASN A 385 -21.13 -16.64 15.92
N VAL A 386 -22.31 -16.46 16.49
CA VAL A 386 -23.56 -17.15 16.20
C VAL A 386 -24.61 -16.18 15.66
N GLU A 387 -25.75 -16.72 15.25
CA GLU A 387 -26.85 -15.90 14.75
C GLU A 387 -27.55 -15.16 15.90
N MET A 388 -27.98 -13.93 15.66
CA MET A 388 -28.80 -13.17 16.61
C MET A 388 -30.13 -13.89 16.90
N ILE A 389 -30.48 -14.04 18.17
CA ILE A 389 -31.82 -14.47 18.58
C ILE A 389 -32.81 -13.38 18.15
N SER A 390 -33.99 -13.79 17.69
CA SER A 390 -35.11 -12.89 17.42
C SER A 390 -36.29 -13.18 18.35
N ILE A 391 -37.18 -12.19 18.51
CA ILE A 391 -38.36 -12.26 19.35
C ILE A 391 -39.63 -11.96 18.54
N ASP A 392 -40.64 -12.81 18.69
CA ASP A 392 -42.03 -12.48 18.32
C ASP A 392 -42.76 -12.00 19.58
N ASP A 393 -42.94 -10.68 19.66
CA ASP A 393 -43.56 -9.96 20.77
C ASP A 393 -45.05 -9.63 20.54
N THR A 394 -45.64 -10.09 19.43
CA THR A 394 -46.97 -9.64 18.97
C THR A 394 -48.12 -9.97 19.93
N ALA A 395 -47.92 -10.95 20.82
CA ALA A 395 -48.90 -11.39 21.83
C ALA A 395 -48.64 -10.81 23.25
N LEU A 396 -47.65 -9.92 23.42
CA LEU A 396 -47.40 -9.22 24.68
C LEU A 396 -48.40 -8.07 24.89
N THR A 397 -48.71 -7.78 26.15
CA THR A 397 -49.67 -6.73 26.55
C THR A 397 -49.11 -5.84 27.64
N GLY A 398 -49.47 -4.55 27.62
CA GLY A 398 -49.18 -3.60 28.70
C GLY A 398 -47.78 -2.99 28.72
N GLY A 399 -46.89 -3.40 27.80
CA GLY A 399 -45.65 -2.70 27.46
C GLY A 399 -45.74 -2.10 26.06
N ALA A 400 -45.09 -0.96 25.83
CA ALA A 400 -44.82 -0.47 24.49
C ALA A 400 -43.74 -1.35 23.81
N SER A 401 -44.03 -1.78 22.59
CA SER A 401 -43.04 -2.30 21.63
C SER A 401 -42.00 -1.19 21.34
N PRO A 402 -40.70 -1.52 21.12
CA PRO A 402 -40.24 -2.86 20.73
C PRO A 402 -39.23 -3.53 21.69
N TYR A 403 -39.14 -4.87 21.64
CA TYR A 403 -38.18 -5.69 22.39
C TYR A 403 -36.97 -6.03 21.51
N SER A 404 -35.77 -5.95 22.08
CA SER A 404 -34.55 -5.90 21.27
C SER A 404 -33.41 -6.82 21.68
N PHE A 405 -32.95 -7.66 20.77
CA PHE A 405 -31.62 -8.26 20.92
C PHE A 405 -30.53 -7.32 20.43
N VAL A 406 -29.45 -7.26 21.20
CA VAL A 406 -28.19 -6.59 20.87
C VAL A 406 -27.06 -7.58 21.16
N GLU A 407 -26.18 -7.85 20.20
CA GLU A 407 -24.90 -8.49 20.52
C GLU A 407 -24.09 -7.47 21.32
N THR A 408 -23.53 -7.90 22.45
CA THR A 408 -22.78 -7.06 23.39
C THR A 408 -21.34 -7.55 23.57
N THR A 409 -21.02 -8.67 22.94
CA THR A 409 -19.68 -9.26 22.87
C THR A 409 -19.72 -10.27 21.73
N GLU A 410 -18.94 -10.08 20.68
CA GLU A 410 -18.79 -11.09 19.62
C GLU A 410 -18.02 -12.32 20.12
N GLY A 411 -18.56 -13.51 19.86
CA GLY A 411 -17.86 -14.76 20.14
C GLY A 411 -16.83 -15.08 19.07
N ASN A 412 -15.72 -15.76 19.43
CA ASN A 412 -14.68 -16.08 18.45
C ASN A 412 -14.26 -17.55 18.39
N ALA A 413 -14.76 -18.43 19.27
CA ALA A 413 -14.34 -19.83 19.36
C ALA A 413 -12.83 -20.03 19.52
N GLY A 414 -12.12 -18.97 19.92
CA GLY A 414 -10.68 -18.93 20.00
C GLY A 414 -10.00 -18.87 18.64
N TRP A 415 -10.63 -18.35 17.58
CA TRP A 415 -10.06 -18.17 16.25
C TRP A 415 -9.99 -16.69 15.86
N LEU A 416 -9.00 -16.31 15.05
CA LEU A 416 -9.05 -15.04 14.32
C LEU A 416 -10.05 -15.18 13.18
N ARG A 417 -11.01 -14.27 13.10
CA ARG A 417 -12.01 -14.22 12.02
C ARG A 417 -11.60 -13.19 10.97
N ARG A 418 -11.75 -13.51 9.68
CA ARG A 418 -11.58 -12.55 8.58
C ARG A 418 -12.63 -12.76 7.50
N ASN A 419 -13.17 -11.68 6.94
CA ASN A 419 -14.15 -11.78 5.87
C ASN A 419 -13.59 -12.39 4.58
N GLY A 420 -12.27 -12.36 4.38
CA GLY A 420 -11.61 -12.88 3.18
C GLY A 420 -10.80 -14.15 3.40
N ASN A 421 -10.43 -14.78 2.29
CA ASN A 421 -9.40 -15.82 2.22
C ASN A 421 -8.00 -15.26 1.89
N SER A 422 -7.86 -13.94 1.80
CA SER A 422 -6.56 -13.27 1.72
C SER A 422 -6.44 -12.36 2.94
N VAL A 423 -5.50 -12.69 3.84
CA VAL A 423 -5.33 -12.07 5.15
C VAL A 423 -3.97 -11.37 5.16
N SER A 424 -3.97 -10.05 5.07
CA SER A 424 -2.76 -9.21 4.99
C SER A 424 -2.51 -8.33 6.22
N ASP A 425 -3.41 -8.37 7.19
CA ASP A 425 -3.45 -7.52 8.38
C ASP A 425 -3.11 -8.27 9.67
N ALA A 426 -2.93 -9.60 9.59
CA ALA A 426 -2.62 -10.43 10.75
C ALA A 426 -1.12 -10.46 11.11
N LEU A 427 -0.23 -10.29 10.12
CA LEU A 427 1.22 -10.30 10.28
C LEU A 427 1.85 -9.20 9.42
N SER A 428 2.75 -8.41 10.00
CA SER A 428 3.43 -7.32 9.28
C SER A 428 4.19 -7.84 8.06
N GLY A 429 3.93 -7.23 6.91
CA GLY A 429 4.57 -7.58 5.65
C GLY A 429 4.27 -8.97 5.09
N ILE A 430 3.32 -9.71 5.66
CA ILE A 430 2.96 -11.08 5.25
C ILE A 430 1.48 -11.15 4.85
N THR A 431 1.20 -11.69 3.67
CA THR A 431 -0.17 -12.00 3.24
C THR A 431 -0.38 -13.51 3.16
N LEU A 432 -1.32 -14.01 3.95
CA LEU A 432 -1.76 -15.40 3.98
C LEU A 432 -2.92 -15.58 2.99
N ASN A 433 -2.76 -16.44 2.00
CA ASN A 433 -3.82 -16.80 1.05
C ASN A 433 -4.28 -18.23 1.33
N LEU A 434 -5.47 -18.33 1.91
CA LEU A 434 -6.10 -19.56 2.38
C LEU A 434 -6.78 -20.26 1.20
N ASN A 435 -6.37 -21.48 0.92
CA ASN A 435 -6.88 -22.28 -0.20
C ASN A 435 -7.71 -23.48 0.27
N ASP A 436 -7.40 -24.03 1.45
CA ASP A 436 -8.13 -25.13 2.08
C ASP A 436 -7.96 -25.09 3.61
N ILE A 437 -8.70 -25.93 4.32
CA ILE A 437 -8.51 -26.18 5.75
C ILE A 437 -7.31 -27.10 5.98
N ASN A 438 -6.77 -27.10 7.20
CA ASN A 438 -5.65 -27.99 7.53
C ASN A 438 -6.04 -29.47 7.43
N ASP A 439 -5.11 -30.27 6.91
CA ASP A 439 -5.13 -31.71 7.05
C ASP A 439 -5.19 -32.11 8.53
N VAL A 440 -5.81 -33.26 8.81
CA VAL A 440 -5.92 -33.82 10.17
C VAL A 440 -5.06 -35.07 10.33
N ASP A 441 -4.54 -35.28 11.54
CA ASP A 441 -3.81 -36.49 11.90
C ASP A 441 -4.75 -37.70 12.09
N SER A 442 -4.17 -38.87 12.43
CA SER A 442 -4.96 -40.10 12.65
C SER A 442 -5.91 -40.05 13.87
N GLY A 443 -5.85 -38.99 14.67
CA GLY A 443 -6.73 -38.72 15.79
C GLY A 443 -7.65 -37.51 15.57
N ASP A 444 -7.85 -37.09 14.32
CA ASP A 444 -8.68 -35.95 13.89
C ASP A 444 -8.19 -34.58 14.43
N ASN A 445 -6.91 -34.46 14.82
CA ASN A 445 -6.34 -33.17 15.23
C ASN A 445 -5.75 -32.45 14.01
N PRO A 446 -5.99 -31.14 13.85
CA PRO A 446 -5.45 -30.41 12.70
C PRO A 446 -3.92 -30.33 12.80
N ILE A 447 -3.25 -30.63 11.69
CA ILE A 447 -1.80 -30.57 11.53
C ILE A 447 -1.45 -29.12 11.16
N PRO A 448 -0.69 -28.38 11.98
CA PRO A 448 -0.32 -27.01 11.65
C PRO A 448 0.51 -26.91 10.37
N ILE A 449 0.22 -25.87 9.57
CA ILE A 449 1.00 -25.53 8.38
C ILE A 449 2.16 -24.64 8.83
N GLU A 450 3.38 -25.09 8.59
CA GLU A 450 4.58 -24.34 8.92
C GLU A 450 4.96 -23.42 7.75
N VAL A 451 4.86 -22.12 8.01
CA VAL A 451 5.32 -21.07 7.11
C VAL A 451 6.70 -20.64 7.56
N THR A 452 7.67 -20.59 6.64
CA THR A 452 9.01 -20.06 6.93
C THR A 452 9.31 -18.89 6.01
N ILE A 453 9.64 -17.74 6.61
CA ILE A 453 10.17 -16.56 5.93
C ILE A 453 11.70 -16.57 6.06
N SER A 454 12.38 -16.45 4.92
CA SER A 454 13.83 -16.44 4.84
C SER A 454 14.31 -15.36 3.88
N ARG A 455 15.46 -14.76 4.20
CA ARG A 455 16.18 -13.87 3.29
C ARG A 455 16.44 -14.57 1.94
N ASN A 456 16.39 -13.82 0.85
CA ASN A 456 16.53 -14.32 -0.51
C ASN A 456 17.82 -13.80 -1.18
N PRO A 457 19.01 -14.32 -0.81
CA PRO A 457 20.28 -13.88 -1.39
C PRO A 457 20.36 -14.14 -2.91
N ARG A 458 19.57 -15.08 -3.44
CA ARG A 458 19.50 -15.38 -4.88
C ARG A 458 18.91 -14.22 -5.69
N ALA A 459 17.96 -13.48 -5.12
CA ALA A 459 17.41 -12.30 -5.76
C ALA A 459 18.48 -11.21 -5.94
N VAL A 460 19.26 -10.93 -4.89
CA VAL A 460 20.36 -9.96 -4.94
C VAL A 460 21.49 -10.43 -5.87
N SER A 461 21.90 -11.69 -5.77
CA SER A 461 22.89 -12.30 -6.69
C SER A 461 22.49 -12.13 -8.17
N SER A 462 21.21 -12.26 -8.48
CA SER A 462 20.70 -12.07 -9.85
C SER A 462 20.81 -10.62 -10.32
N LYS A 463 20.53 -9.65 -9.44
CA LYS A 463 20.72 -8.22 -9.72
C LYS A 463 22.20 -7.90 -9.97
N ILE A 464 23.12 -8.45 -9.18
CA ILE A 464 24.57 -8.28 -9.37
C ILE A 464 25.03 -8.89 -10.69
N LYS A 465 24.58 -10.09 -11.07
CA LYS A 465 24.89 -10.68 -12.38
C LYS A 465 24.47 -9.78 -13.54
N ASN A 466 23.34 -9.09 -13.41
CA ASN A 466 22.88 -8.12 -14.40
C ASN A 466 23.79 -6.89 -14.46
N LEU A 467 24.23 -6.38 -13.30
CA LEU A 467 25.20 -5.28 -13.23
C LEU A 467 26.54 -5.66 -13.88
N VAL A 468 27.11 -6.81 -13.52
CA VAL A 468 28.36 -7.35 -14.08
C VAL A 468 28.25 -7.49 -15.60
N SER A 469 27.14 -8.05 -16.08
CA SER A 469 26.88 -8.20 -17.52
C SER A 469 26.79 -6.85 -18.23
N ALA A 470 26.12 -5.87 -17.62
CA ALA A 470 25.98 -4.53 -18.18
C ALA A 470 27.31 -3.76 -18.21
N TYR A 471 28.12 -3.87 -17.15
CA TYR A 471 29.47 -3.31 -17.08
C TYR A 471 30.38 -3.95 -18.15
N ASN A 472 30.42 -5.28 -18.23
CA ASN A 472 31.25 -6.00 -19.21
C ASN A 472 30.84 -5.71 -20.66
N SER A 473 29.54 -5.51 -20.91
CA SER A 473 29.04 -5.08 -22.22
C SER A 473 29.54 -3.68 -22.57
N LEU A 474 29.51 -2.73 -21.64
CA LEU A 474 30.05 -1.39 -21.83
C LEU A 474 31.56 -1.44 -22.15
N ILE A 475 32.34 -2.14 -21.33
CA ILE A 475 33.79 -2.25 -21.53
C ILE A 475 34.12 -2.90 -22.88
N THR A 476 33.36 -3.93 -23.28
CA THR A 476 33.52 -4.58 -24.59
C THR A 476 33.22 -3.62 -25.73
N GLU A 477 32.13 -2.85 -25.65
CA GLU A 477 31.78 -1.88 -26.69
C GLU A 477 32.84 -0.78 -26.80
N LEU A 478 33.25 -0.17 -25.67
CA LEU A 478 34.30 0.85 -25.64
C LEU A 478 35.64 0.32 -26.19
N LYS A 479 36.01 -0.92 -25.85
CA LYS A 479 37.20 -1.58 -26.39
C LYS A 479 37.10 -1.72 -27.91
N SER A 480 35.96 -2.18 -28.43
CA SER A 480 35.76 -2.32 -29.88
C SER A 480 35.93 -1.00 -30.66
N LYS A 481 35.60 0.14 -30.03
CA LYS A 481 35.75 1.48 -30.64
C LYS A 481 37.13 2.09 -30.48
N THR A 482 37.99 1.55 -29.62
CA THR A 482 39.29 2.14 -29.27
C THR A 482 40.48 1.26 -29.66
N GLU A 483 40.29 -0.05 -29.76
CA GLU A 483 41.35 -1.02 -30.04
C GLU A 483 41.90 -0.90 -31.47
N TYR A 484 43.18 -1.22 -31.63
CA TYR A 484 43.80 -1.36 -32.94
C TYR A 484 43.39 -2.68 -33.59
N ASN A 485 42.79 -2.62 -34.78
CA ASN A 485 42.50 -3.81 -35.55
C ASN A 485 43.74 -4.23 -36.36
N ALA A 486 44.34 -5.35 -35.97
CA ALA A 486 45.55 -5.87 -36.61
C ALA A 486 45.34 -6.33 -38.07
N GLU A 487 44.12 -6.67 -38.47
CA GLU A 487 43.78 -7.11 -39.83
C GLU A 487 43.66 -5.92 -40.78
N THR A 488 42.88 -4.89 -40.40
CA THR A 488 42.70 -3.68 -41.22
C THR A 488 43.87 -2.71 -41.07
N LYS A 489 44.67 -2.88 -40.01
CA LYS A 489 45.75 -1.97 -39.58
C LYS A 489 45.24 -0.57 -39.24
N GLU A 490 43.98 -0.46 -38.84
CA GLU A 490 43.34 0.79 -38.46
C GLU A 490 43.07 0.83 -36.96
N MET A 491 43.19 2.03 -36.38
CA MET A 491 42.76 2.28 -35.01
C MET A 491 41.24 2.40 -34.97
N GLY A 492 40.61 1.96 -33.89
CA GLY A 492 39.19 2.20 -33.64
C GLY A 492 38.84 3.70 -33.71
N VAL A 493 37.62 3.98 -34.14
CA VAL A 493 37.13 5.34 -34.46
C VAL A 493 37.19 6.31 -33.27
N LEU A 494 37.13 5.81 -32.03
CA LEU A 494 37.20 6.60 -30.79
C LEU A 494 38.54 6.46 -30.05
N SER A 495 39.57 5.89 -30.68
CA SER A 495 40.88 5.62 -30.03
C SER A 495 41.58 6.84 -29.41
N ASN A 496 41.26 8.05 -29.86
CA ASN A 496 41.80 9.31 -29.32
C ASN A 496 40.74 10.15 -28.57
N ASP A 497 39.57 9.57 -28.30
CA ASP A 497 38.50 10.27 -27.60
C ASP A 497 38.71 10.20 -26.07
N ILE A 498 38.81 11.38 -25.45
CA ILE A 498 39.05 11.52 -24.01
C ILE A 498 37.81 11.07 -23.21
N ALA A 499 36.60 11.22 -23.76
CA ALA A 499 35.37 10.82 -23.09
C ALA A 499 35.32 9.30 -22.87
N VAL A 500 35.85 8.50 -23.81
CA VAL A 500 35.90 7.04 -23.64
C VAL A 500 36.81 6.64 -22.48
N SER A 501 37.98 7.27 -22.35
CA SER A 501 38.90 7.00 -21.23
C SER A 501 38.31 7.45 -19.89
N PHE A 502 37.57 8.57 -19.88
CA PHE A 502 36.87 9.05 -18.70
C PHE A 502 35.79 8.07 -18.27
N ILE A 503 34.87 7.70 -19.17
CA ILE A 503 33.79 6.74 -18.90
C ILE A 503 34.38 5.43 -18.35
N LYS A 504 35.44 4.89 -18.97
CA LYS A 504 36.09 3.65 -18.49
C LYS A 504 36.65 3.77 -17.07
N THR A 505 37.24 4.91 -16.72
CA THR A 505 37.82 5.15 -15.39
C THR A 505 36.70 5.28 -14.37
N GLN A 506 35.76 6.17 -14.65
CA GLN A 506 34.63 6.52 -13.79
C GLN A 506 33.68 5.34 -13.56
N SER A 507 33.41 4.52 -14.58
CA SER A 507 32.61 3.30 -14.42
C SER A 507 33.25 2.25 -13.52
N ARG A 508 34.57 2.35 -13.30
CA ARG A 508 35.38 1.40 -12.55
C ARG A 508 35.62 1.89 -11.12
N ASP A 509 35.72 3.20 -10.91
CA ASP A 509 36.13 3.81 -9.65
C ASP A 509 35.27 3.38 -8.43
N PRO A 510 33.93 3.26 -8.52
CA PRO A 510 33.10 2.80 -7.40
C PRO A 510 33.46 1.40 -6.87
N PHE A 511 34.12 0.56 -7.67
CA PHE A 511 34.47 -0.81 -7.31
C PHE A 511 35.91 -0.98 -6.80
N ILE A 512 36.66 0.13 -6.66
CA ILE A 512 38.08 0.08 -6.29
C ILE A 512 38.32 0.80 -4.97
N GLY A 513 38.97 0.10 -4.05
CA GLY A 513 39.34 0.62 -2.75
C GLY A 513 38.19 0.58 -1.75
N THR A 514 38.34 1.32 -0.66
CA THR A 514 37.33 1.41 0.40
C THR A 514 36.16 2.27 -0.04
N VAL A 515 34.96 1.74 0.11
CA VAL A 515 33.71 2.41 -0.24
C VAL A 515 33.47 3.60 0.69
N ALA A 516 32.94 4.70 0.15
CA ALA A 516 32.80 5.95 0.89
C ALA A 516 31.89 5.78 2.12
N GLY A 517 32.42 6.15 3.28
CA GLY A 517 31.73 6.03 4.58
C GLY A 517 31.86 4.67 5.26
N PHE A 518 32.52 3.69 4.62
CA PHE A 518 32.76 2.37 5.24
C PHE A 518 34.12 2.35 5.94
N VAL A 519 34.17 1.81 7.15
CA VAL A 519 35.39 1.73 7.99
C VAL A 519 35.53 0.36 8.65
N ASP A 520 36.73 -0.22 8.55
CA ASP A 520 37.09 -1.58 9.02
C ASP A 520 36.84 -1.83 10.52
N SER A 521 36.80 -0.77 11.33
CA SER A 521 36.52 -0.91 12.77
C SER A 521 35.05 -1.10 13.11
N ILE A 522 34.15 -0.86 12.15
CA ILE A 522 32.69 -0.88 12.35
C ILE A 522 32.02 -1.84 11.37
N ASP A 523 32.44 -1.83 10.11
CA ASP A 523 31.78 -2.52 9.02
C ASP A 523 32.49 -3.83 8.68
N THR A 524 31.72 -4.90 8.50
CA THR A 524 32.24 -6.24 8.18
C THR A 524 32.87 -6.29 6.79
N TYR A 525 32.29 -5.56 5.83
CA TYR A 525 32.74 -5.48 4.45
C TYR A 525 32.88 -4.02 4.03
N ILE A 526 34.02 -3.68 3.44
CA ILE A 526 34.34 -2.28 3.13
C ILE A 526 34.80 -2.08 1.68
N GLN A 527 35.01 -3.15 0.91
CA GLN A 527 35.41 -3.13 -0.50
C GLN A 527 34.61 -4.13 -1.33
N SER A 528 34.46 -3.89 -2.62
CA SER A 528 33.74 -4.81 -3.53
C SER A 528 34.35 -6.22 -3.56
N MET A 529 35.67 -6.34 -3.37
CA MET A 529 36.32 -7.64 -3.37
C MET A 529 35.97 -8.50 -2.16
N ASP A 530 35.55 -7.89 -1.03
CA ASP A 530 35.16 -8.61 0.18
C ASP A 530 33.88 -9.45 -0.04
N ILE A 531 33.13 -9.12 -1.09
CA ILE A 531 31.87 -9.79 -1.48
C ILE A 531 31.99 -10.49 -2.85
N GLY A 532 33.21 -10.79 -3.30
CA GLY A 532 33.44 -11.55 -4.54
C GLY A 532 33.28 -10.75 -5.84
N LEU A 533 33.28 -9.41 -5.80
CA LEU A 533 33.29 -8.56 -6.99
C LEU A 533 34.68 -7.99 -7.25
N THR A 534 35.29 -8.42 -8.36
CA THR A 534 36.64 -7.98 -8.73
C THR A 534 36.71 -7.51 -10.17
N ILE A 535 37.70 -6.67 -10.49
CA ILE A 535 37.98 -6.19 -11.85
C ILE A 535 39.39 -6.60 -12.23
N ASP A 536 39.52 -7.34 -13.32
CA ASP A 536 40.80 -7.85 -13.77
C ASP A 536 41.69 -6.76 -14.41
N THR A 537 42.92 -7.14 -14.78
CA THR A 537 43.87 -6.23 -15.43
C THR A 537 43.42 -5.71 -16.80
N THR A 538 42.44 -6.36 -17.44
CA THR A 538 41.87 -5.94 -18.72
C THR A 538 40.71 -4.94 -18.53
N GLY A 539 40.20 -4.82 -17.31
CA GLY A 539 39.08 -3.97 -16.92
C GLY A 539 37.74 -4.70 -16.99
N VAL A 540 37.72 -6.03 -17.11
CA VAL A 540 36.51 -6.87 -17.09
C VAL A 540 36.20 -7.24 -15.65
N MET A 541 34.91 -7.17 -15.29
CA MET A 541 34.42 -7.52 -13.96
C MET A 541 34.12 -9.01 -13.86
N GLU A 542 34.57 -9.63 -12.78
CA GLU A 542 34.30 -11.01 -12.38
C GLU A 542 33.45 -11.02 -11.11
N PHE A 543 32.55 -12.01 -11.02
CA PHE A 543 31.66 -12.20 -9.88
C PHE A 543 31.75 -13.63 -9.38
N ASP A 544 32.43 -13.81 -8.25
CA ASP A 544 32.45 -15.07 -7.52
C ASP A 544 31.14 -15.21 -6.74
N THR A 545 30.24 -16.04 -7.29
CA THR A 545 28.92 -16.27 -6.67
C THR A 545 29.03 -17.04 -5.36
N ASP A 546 30.06 -17.87 -5.17
CA ASP A 546 30.22 -18.66 -3.95
C ASP A 546 30.71 -17.76 -2.82
N GLU A 547 31.73 -16.93 -3.05
CA GLU A 547 32.23 -15.93 -2.09
C GLU A 547 31.12 -14.92 -1.70
N PHE A 548 30.33 -14.47 -2.67
CA PHE A 548 29.19 -13.61 -2.40
C PHE A 548 28.11 -14.27 -1.55
N ASN A 549 27.79 -15.55 -1.82
CA ASN A 549 26.81 -16.28 -1.03
C ASN A 549 27.31 -16.51 0.39
N ASP A 550 28.60 -16.78 0.58
CA ASP A 550 29.21 -16.90 1.90
C ASP A 550 29.13 -15.57 2.66
N ALA A 551 29.46 -14.44 2.03
CA ALA A 551 29.33 -13.12 2.63
C ALA A 551 27.87 -12.78 3.02
N MET A 552 26.91 -13.10 2.14
CA MET A 552 25.48 -12.93 2.41
C MET A 552 24.96 -13.77 3.57
N ASN A 553 25.54 -14.95 3.79
CA ASN A 553 25.18 -15.81 4.92
C ASN A 553 25.81 -15.35 6.24
N ASP A 554 27.00 -14.75 6.18
CA ASP A 554 27.74 -14.26 7.35
C ASP A 554 27.15 -12.93 7.85
N ASP A 555 26.99 -11.93 6.99
CA ASP A 555 26.44 -10.62 7.34
C ASP A 555 25.64 -9.99 6.19
N TYR A 556 24.42 -10.49 6.01
CA TYR A 556 23.49 -10.05 4.97
C TYR A 556 23.34 -8.52 4.91
N ILE A 557 23.14 -7.86 6.05
CA ILE A 557 22.84 -6.43 6.10
C ILE A 557 24.06 -5.62 5.66
N ASN A 558 25.27 -5.95 6.14
CA ASN A 558 26.47 -5.24 5.70
C ASN A 558 26.76 -5.44 4.20
N VAL A 559 26.44 -6.61 3.62
CA VAL A 559 26.53 -6.78 2.16
C VAL A 559 25.54 -5.86 1.44
N LEU A 560 24.29 -5.75 1.93
CA LEU A 560 23.31 -4.85 1.32
C LEU A 560 23.71 -3.38 1.44
N GLU A 561 24.23 -2.97 2.60
CA GLU A 561 24.74 -1.61 2.79
C GLU A 561 25.88 -1.32 1.82
N LEU A 562 26.86 -2.24 1.71
CA LEU A 562 27.99 -2.07 0.79
C LEU A 562 27.52 -1.90 -0.66
N LEU A 563 26.44 -2.58 -1.06
CA LEU A 563 25.86 -2.48 -2.40
C LEU A 563 25.04 -1.19 -2.59
N GLY A 564 24.15 -0.88 -1.65
CA GLY A 564 23.03 0.04 -1.85
C GLY A 564 22.71 0.97 -0.68
N ALA A 565 23.64 1.25 0.24
CA ALA A 565 23.41 2.26 1.27
C ALA A 565 23.11 3.65 0.64
N THR A 566 22.06 4.30 1.13
CA THR A 566 21.53 5.59 0.65
C THR A 566 21.85 6.71 1.65
N LYS A 567 23.13 7.02 1.84
CA LYS A 567 23.62 7.98 2.85
C LYS A 567 23.24 7.62 4.30
N GLY A 568 22.96 6.34 4.56
CA GLY A 568 22.82 5.83 5.93
C GLY A 568 24.12 6.02 6.72
N GLY A 569 24.05 6.07 8.04
CA GLY A 569 25.24 6.41 8.81
C GLY A 569 25.26 5.92 10.23
N ASN A 570 26.45 6.02 10.82
CA ASN A 570 26.69 5.72 12.23
C ASN A 570 27.56 6.81 12.86
N SER A 571 27.59 6.83 14.19
CA SER A 571 28.44 7.72 14.97
C SER A 571 29.31 6.91 15.92
N SER A 572 30.56 7.32 16.07
CA SER A 572 31.47 6.75 17.06
C SER A 572 31.14 7.15 18.51
N ASN A 573 30.20 8.06 18.72
CA ASN A 573 29.81 8.56 20.03
C ASN A 573 28.29 8.50 20.23
N ALA A 574 27.85 7.72 21.21
CA ALA A 574 26.43 7.55 21.54
C ALA A 574 25.74 8.84 22.01
N ASN A 575 26.50 9.83 22.49
CA ASN A 575 25.97 11.14 22.89
C ASN A 575 25.77 12.08 21.69
N ILE A 576 26.30 11.73 20.51
CA ILE A 576 26.13 12.47 19.26
C ILE A 576 25.69 11.47 18.19
N PRO A 577 24.51 10.83 18.31
CA PRO A 577 24.12 9.80 17.38
C PRO A 577 23.76 10.42 16.02
N PHE A 578 24.15 9.72 14.94
CA PHE A 578 23.69 10.02 13.60
C PHE A 578 22.16 9.98 13.55
N TYR A 579 21.55 10.93 12.84
CA TYR A 579 20.10 11.00 12.69
C TYR A 579 19.70 10.71 11.25
N SER A 580 20.21 11.49 10.29
CA SER A 580 19.93 11.32 8.87
C SER A 580 20.99 12.02 8.02
N ALA A 581 20.97 11.77 6.72
CA ALA A 581 21.69 12.54 5.72
C ALA A 581 20.81 12.70 4.49
N ASP A 582 21.00 13.79 3.75
CA ASP A 582 20.27 14.02 2.51
C ASP A 582 20.82 13.10 1.41
N ALA A 583 19.95 12.26 0.84
CA ALA A 583 20.32 11.28 -0.17
C ALA A 583 20.96 11.90 -1.42
N ASN A 584 20.58 13.13 -1.77
CA ASN A 584 21.04 13.80 -2.99
C ASN A 584 22.23 14.74 -2.74
N TYR A 585 22.28 15.37 -1.56
CA TYR A 585 23.20 16.48 -1.32
C TYR A 585 24.29 16.20 -0.30
N THR A 586 24.08 15.27 0.65
CA THR A 586 25.14 14.94 1.59
C THR A 586 26.21 14.12 0.88
N THR A 587 27.45 14.58 0.95
CA THR A 587 28.58 13.80 0.42
C THR A 587 28.83 12.60 1.31
N ALA A 588 29.07 11.42 0.74
CA ALA A 588 29.42 10.25 1.54
C ALA A 588 30.88 10.30 2.01
N GLY A 589 31.14 9.78 3.20
CA GLY A 589 32.46 9.78 3.82
C GLY A 589 32.41 9.87 5.33
N THR A 590 33.58 10.05 5.93
CA THR A 590 33.74 10.15 7.37
C THR A 590 33.89 11.61 7.77
N TYR A 591 33.05 12.08 8.69
CA TYR A 591 33.01 13.44 9.21
C TYR A 591 33.54 13.48 10.64
N ASP A 592 34.38 14.46 10.93
CA ASP A 592 34.76 14.79 12.31
C ASP A 592 33.84 15.91 12.79
N VAL A 593 33.19 15.70 13.94
CA VAL A 593 32.31 16.69 14.57
C VAL A 593 32.76 17.02 15.98
N GLU A 594 32.66 18.31 16.34
CA GLU A 594 32.83 18.81 17.70
C GLU A 594 31.59 19.61 18.10
N VAL A 595 31.08 19.38 19.30
CA VAL A 595 29.90 20.06 19.85
C VAL A 595 30.23 20.57 21.24
N ASP A 596 30.03 21.86 21.46
CA ASP A 596 30.19 22.48 22.79
C ASP A 596 28.82 22.58 23.48
N ILE A 597 28.70 21.93 24.63
CA ILE A 597 27.49 21.92 25.47
C ILE A 597 27.75 22.78 26.71
N SER A 598 26.81 23.65 27.06
CA SER A 598 26.79 24.33 28.36
C SER A 598 25.36 24.59 28.81
N ALA A 599 25.09 24.39 30.10
CA ALA A 599 23.78 24.60 30.72
C ALA A 599 22.66 23.86 29.96
N ASN A 600 22.92 22.60 29.58
CA ASN A 600 22.02 21.72 28.82
C ASN A 600 21.59 22.29 27.45
N ALA A 601 22.45 23.07 26.80
CA ALA A 601 22.21 23.62 25.48
C ALA A 601 23.47 23.54 24.60
N ILE A 602 23.27 23.37 23.29
CA ILE A 602 24.33 23.51 22.28
C ILE A 602 24.74 24.98 22.21
N THR A 603 26.03 25.24 22.33
CA THR A 603 26.62 26.59 22.26
C THR A 603 27.48 26.80 21.02
N ASP A 604 28.09 25.73 20.50
CA ASP A 604 28.85 25.77 19.26
C ASP A 604 28.90 24.38 18.62
N VAL A 605 29.01 24.34 17.29
CA VAL A 605 29.16 23.10 16.52
C VAL A 605 30.20 23.32 15.44
N ARG A 606 31.09 22.35 15.26
CA ARG A 606 32.13 22.37 14.24
C ARG A 606 32.12 21.06 13.46
N ILE A 607 32.10 21.13 12.13
CA ILE A 607 32.02 19.97 11.25
C ILE A 607 33.11 20.06 10.18
N LYS A 608 33.74 18.94 9.84
CA LYS A 608 34.54 18.78 8.62
C LYS A 608 34.46 17.37 8.09
N LEU A 609 34.67 17.22 6.79
CA LEU A 609 35.01 15.92 6.23
C LEU A 609 36.42 15.55 6.72
N SER A 610 36.67 14.30 7.06
CA SER A 610 37.96 13.83 7.62
C SER A 610 39.14 14.08 6.67
N THR A 611 38.89 14.16 5.37
CA THR A 611 39.87 14.51 4.33
C THR A 611 40.24 16.00 4.31
N GLU A 612 39.45 16.84 4.97
CA GLU A 612 39.70 18.27 5.09
C GLU A 612 40.57 18.60 6.30
N SER A 613 41.37 19.65 6.13
CA SER A 613 42.35 20.07 7.14
C SER A 613 41.79 21.02 8.21
N SER A 614 40.61 21.59 8.00
CA SER A 614 40.05 22.64 8.84
C SER A 614 38.57 22.39 9.12
N PHE A 615 38.15 22.66 10.36
CA PHE A 615 36.75 22.68 10.76
C PHE A 615 36.02 23.90 10.21
N ARG A 616 34.72 23.75 9.97
CA ARG A 616 33.78 24.83 9.73
C ARG A 616 32.86 24.98 10.94
N ASP A 617 32.64 26.22 11.36
CA ASP A 617 31.63 26.53 12.36
C ASP A 617 30.25 26.36 11.72
N ASN A 618 29.39 25.58 12.35
CA ASN A 618 28.01 25.36 11.94
C ASN A 618 27.08 26.02 12.96
N SER A 619 26.20 26.91 12.50
CA SER A 619 25.25 27.63 13.36
C SER A 619 23.80 27.16 13.20
N THR A 620 23.59 25.97 12.65
CA THR A 620 22.26 25.47 12.26
C THR A 620 21.85 24.29 13.12
N TRP A 621 21.02 24.54 14.14
CA TRP A 621 20.41 23.50 14.96
C TRP A 621 19.06 23.96 15.53
N ALA A 622 18.20 23.01 15.87
CA ALA A 622 16.96 23.22 16.61
C ALA A 622 16.99 22.28 17.81
N THR A 623 16.92 22.85 19.03
CA THR A 623 17.12 22.12 20.30
C THR A 623 18.43 21.31 20.29
N ASP A 624 18.30 19.99 20.21
CA ASP A 624 19.32 18.96 20.21
C ASP A 624 19.65 18.43 18.81
N LEU A 625 18.84 18.75 17.80
CA LEU A 625 19.06 18.33 16.41
C LEU A 625 19.92 19.35 15.67
N VAL A 626 21.12 18.93 15.27
CA VAL A 626 22.03 19.70 14.43
C VAL A 626 21.80 19.34 12.97
N THR A 627 21.81 20.34 12.09
CA THR A 627 21.83 20.14 10.64
C THR A 627 23.06 20.82 10.05
N GLY A 628 23.79 20.13 9.18
CA GLY A 628 24.94 20.70 8.47
C GLY A 628 24.53 21.83 7.52
N MET A 629 25.49 22.66 7.14
CA MET A 629 25.20 23.90 6.41
C MET A 629 24.56 23.64 5.05
N SER A 630 23.32 24.10 4.88
CA SER A 630 22.55 23.93 3.63
C SER A 630 22.74 25.10 2.67
N ILE A 631 23.94 25.23 2.09
CA ILE A 631 24.26 26.30 1.13
C ILE A 631 24.50 25.69 -0.26
N PHE A 632 23.86 26.27 -1.27
CA PHE A 632 24.05 25.96 -2.68
C PHE A 632 24.84 27.05 -3.41
N ASP A 633 25.57 26.67 -4.44
CA ASP A 633 26.17 27.61 -5.39
C ASP A 633 25.17 28.07 -6.47
N ASP A 634 25.63 28.92 -7.40
CA ASP A 634 24.80 29.46 -8.48
C ASP A 634 24.32 28.37 -9.48
N ASP A 635 24.99 27.22 -9.50
CA ASP A 635 24.67 26.07 -10.34
C ASP A 635 23.77 25.07 -9.61
N GLY A 636 23.39 25.35 -8.36
CA GLY A 636 22.52 24.50 -7.55
C GLY A 636 23.24 23.32 -6.89
N ASN A 637 24.57 23.31 -6.85
CA ASN A 637 25.35 22.27 -6.19
C ASN A 637 25.61 22.63 -4.72
N PRO A 638 25.61 21.65 -3.80
CA PRO A 638 25.95 21.90 -2.40
C PRO A 638 27.39 22.41 -2.28
N VAL A 639 27.57 23.53 -1.57
CA VAL A 639 28.89 24.15 -1.37
C VAL A 639 29.75 23.33 -0.40
N TYR A 640 29.11 22.65 0.56
CA TYR A 640 29.80 21.91 1.63
C TYR A 640 29.39 20.44 1.68
N PRO A 641 30.33 19.52 1.98
CA PRO A 641 30.04 18.09 2.06
C PRO A 641 28.96 17.71 3.07
N GLU A 642 28.86 18.42 4.20
CA GLU A 642 27.90 18.16 5.28
C GLU A 642 26.49 18.68 4.98
N HIS A 643 26.22 19.14 3.75
CA HIS A 643 24.91 19.65 3.38
C HIS A 643 23.81 18.62 3.68
N GLY A 644 22.88 18.96 4.59
CA GLY A 644 21.77 18.07 4.96
C GLY A 644 22.16 16.91 5.89
N LEU A 645 23.42 16.83 6.35
CA LEU A 645 23.81 15.89 7.39
C LEU A 645 23.15 16.28 8.71
N GLN A 646 22.49 15.34 9.38
CA GLN A 646 21.83 15.56 10.66
C GLN A 646 22.32 14.58 11.72
N PHE A 647 22.48 15.09 12.94
CA PHE A 647 22.76 14.31 14.13
C PHE A 647 22.13 14.97 15.34
N THR A 648 21.80 14.18 16.34
CA THR A 648 21.30 14.71 17.61
C THR A 648 22.41 14.78 18.64
N VAL A 649 22.19 15.51 19.73
CA VAL A 649 23.14 15.69 20.81
C VAL A 649 22.42 15.45 22.13
N ASP A 650 22.93 14.53 22.95
CA ASP A 650 22.42 14.35 24.31
C ASP A 650 22.79 15.58 25.17
N LEU A 651 21.80 16.44 25.43
CA LEU A 651 21.98 17.67 26.20
C LEU A 651 22.00 17.44 27.73
N THR A 652 21.88 16.20 28.19
CA THR A 652 21.99 15.87 29.63
C THR A 652 23.44 15.74 30.10
N GLN A 653 24.38 15.83 29.16
CA GLN A 653 25.80 15.75 29.41
C GLN A 653 26.32 17.00 30.13
N ASP A 654 27.40 16.83 30.91
CA ASP A 654 28.06 17.94 31.63
C ASP A 654 28.60 19.00 30.64
N ASP A 655 28.78 20.24 31.12
CA ASP A 655 29.38 21.32 30.35
C ASP A 655 30.76 20.91 29.78
N GLY A 656 30.93 20.98 28.46
CA GLY A 656 32.17 20.60 27.79
C GLY A 656 32.08 20.46 26.27
N THR A 657 33.21 20.10 25.66
CA THR A 657 33.31 19.80 24.23
C THR A 657 33.26 18.30 24.02
N TYR A 658 32.34 17.84 23.17
CA TYR A 658 32.16 16.45 22.80
C TYR A 658 32.54 16.26 21.34
N THR A 659 33.25 15.19 21.04
CA THR A 659 33.67 14.87 19.67
C THR A 659 33.03 13.58 19.20
N ALA A 660 32.70 13.50 17.92
CA ALA A 660 32.31 12.25 17.28
C ALA A 660 32.88 12.15 15.87
N THR A 661 32.91 10.92 15.39
CA THR A 661 33.17 10.60 14.00
C THR A 661 31.88 10.04 13.43
N ILE A 662 31.29 10.74 12.46
CA ILE A 662 30.05 10.34 11.80
C ILE A 662 30.41 9.78 10.43
N ASN A 663 30.06 8.54 10.17
CA ASN A 663 30.25 7.91 8.88
C ASN A 663 28.96 7.96 8.08
N VAL A 664 29.00 8.55 6.89
CA VAL A 664 27.89 8.62 5.94
C VAL A 664 28.22 7.68 4.78
N LYS A 665 27.51 6.56 4.70
CA LYS A 665 27.76 5.45 3.78
C LYS A 665 27.07 5.65 2.44
N GLN A 666 27.80 5.45 1.35
CA GLN A 666 27.21 5.32 0.01
C GLN A 666 27.53 3.95 -0.56
N GLY A 667 26.50 3.17 -0.89
CA GLY A 667 26.67 1.88 -1.55
C GLY A 667 27.29 2.03 -2.93
N ILE A 668 28.06 1.01 -3.35
CA ILE A 668 28.77 0.97 -4.64
C ILE A 668 27.85 1.23 -5.83
N ALA A 669 26.64 0.67 -5.81
CA ALA A 669 25.70 0.80 -6.91
C ALA A 669 25.11 2.21 -6.99
N GLY A 670 24.80 2.84 -5.85
CA GLY A 670 24.36 4.23 -5.83
C GLY A 670 25.47 5.21 -6.24
N ALA A 671 26.72 4.99 -5.81
CA ALA A 671 27.86 5.78 -6.29
C ALA A 671 28.06 5.65 -7.81
N LEU A 672 27.83 4.45 -8.36
CA LEU A 672 27.88 4.24 -9.80
C LEU A 672 26.69 4.91 -10.52
N GLU A 673 25.51 4.89 -9.93
CA GLU A 673 24.32 5.55 -10.48
C GLU A 673 24.50 7.06 -10.54
N GLU A 674 24.89 7.72 -9.45
CA GLU A 674 25.18 9.17 -9.39
C GLU A 674 26.17 9.58 -10.50
N LEU A 675 27.26 8.83 -10.66
CA LEU A 675 28.29 9.08 -11.67
C LEU A 675 27.77 8.88 -13.09
N LEU A 676 26.94 7.86 -13.32
CA LEU A 676 26.33 7.63 -14.63
C LEU A 676 25.30 8.71 -14.96
N ASP A 677 24.62 9.26 -13.97
CA ASP A 677 23.67 10.35 -14.13
C ASP A 677 24.40 11.64 -14.52
N GLU A 678 25.51 11.98 -13.85
CA GLU A 678 26.38 13.12 -14.24
C GLU A 678 26.91 13.00 -15.68
N ILE A 679 27.26 11.79 -16.12
CA ILE A 679 27.74 11.55 -17.49
C ILE A 679 26.62 11.72 -18.53
N LEU A 680 25.39 11.35 -18.19
CA LEU A 680 24.25 11.23 -19.11
C LEU A 680 23.29 12.42 -19.09
N GLU A 681 23.41 13.31 -18.11
CA GLU A 681 22.59 14.53 -18.00
C GLU A 681 22.72 15.43 -19.24
N ALA A 682 21.72 16.30 -19.45
CA ALA A 682 21.80 17.38 -20.44
C ALA A 682 22.96 18.32 -20.07
N ASP A 683 23.76 18.74 -21.06
CA ASP A 683 25.03 19.45 -20.84
C ASP A 683 26.07 18.66 -20.00
N GLY A 684 25.79 17.39 -19.71
CA GLY A 684 26.72 16.46 -19.10
C GLY A 684 27.90 16.15 -20.01
N ARG A 685 28.88 15.42 -19.49
CA ARG A 685 30.18 15.28 -20.16
C ARG A 685 30.11 14.61 -21.53
N LEU A 686 29.17 13.67 -21.71
CA LEU A 686 28.97 13.04 -23.01
C LEU A 686 28.40 14.04 -24.03
N ASP A 687 27.53 14.93 -23.60
CA ASP A 687 26.92 15.95 -24.45
C ASP A 687 27.95 17.01 -24.86
N VAL A 688 28.73 17.51 -23.90
CA VAL A 688 29.87 18.41 -24.17
C VAL A 688 30.85 17.79 -25.18
N SER A 689 31.12 16.49 -25.08
CA SER A 689 31.99 15.80 -26.04
C SER A 689 31.39 15.75 -27.45
N LYS A 690 30.07 15.53 -27.57
CA LYS A 690 29.38 15.58 -28.87
C LYS A 690 29.44 16.97 -29.47
N ASP A 691 29.23 18.02 -28.67
CA ASP A 691 29.28 19.40 -29.14
C ASP A 691 30.67 19.79 -29.65
N ILE A 692 31.73 19.42 -28.93
CA ILE A 692 33.11 19.63 -29.38
C ILE A 692 33.38 18.92 -30.72
N LEU A 693 32.86 17.70 -30.91
CA LEU A 693 33.01 16.97 -32.17
C LEU A 693 32.20 17.61 -33.30
N ASN A 694 30.98 18.06 -33.04
CA ASN A 694 30.15 18.78 -34.01
C ASN A 694 30.81 20.09 -34.45
N ASP A 695 31.36 20.87 -33.52
CA ASP A 695 32.09 22.10 -33.84
C ASP A 695 33.32 21.83 -34.72
N ARG A 696 34.05 20.74 -34.46
CA ARG A 696 35.16 20.31 -35.30
C ARG A 696 34.70 19.91 -36.69
N ILE A 697 33.58 19.20 -36.82
CA ILE A 697 32.98 18.84 -38.10
C ILE A 697 32.62 20.10 -38.88
N THR A 698 31.91 21.05 -38.26
CA THR A 698 31.54 22.31 -38.90
C THR A 698 32.77 23.13 -39.32
N ALA A 699 33.82 23.17 -38.51
CA ALA A 699 35.07 23.85 -38.88
C ALA A 699 35.77 23.17 -40.07
N MET A 700 35.75 21.83 -40.13
CA MET A 700 36.29 21.07 -41.26
C MET A 700 35.48 21.29 -42.54
N GLU A 701 34.15 21.25 -42.47
CA GLU A 701 33.25 21.53 -43.60
C GLU A 701 33.52 22.92 -44.17
N ARG A 702 33.62 23.94 -43.30
CA ARG A 702 33.96 25.30 -43.73
C ARG A 702 35.33 25.40 -44.40
N ARG A 703 36.31 24.61 -43.94
CA ARG A 703 37.64 24.55 -44.57
C ARG A 703 37.58 23.88 -45.94
N ILE A 704 36.81 22.81 -46.08
CA ILE A 704 36.59 22.12 -47.36
C ILE A 704 35.97 23.10 -48.36
N GLU A 705 34.90 23.80 -47.99
CA GLU A 705 34.27 24.81 -48.85
C GLU A 705 35.24 25.89 -49.33
N LEU A 706 36.09 26.41 -48.44
CA LEU A 706 37.10 27.42 -48.78
C LEU A 706 38.17 26.88 -49.74
N GLU A 707 38.63 25.65 -49.54
CA GLU A 707 39.60 25.02 -50.43
C GLU A 707 38.99 24.65 -51.78
N GLU A 708 37.74 24.17 -51.83
CA GLU A 708 37.00 23.96 -53.06
C GLU A 708 36.86 25.27 -53.86
N ALA A 709 36.43 26.35 -53.21
CA ALA A 709 36.34 27.67 -53.84
C ALA A 709 37.72 28.18 -54.34
N ARG A 710 38.79 27.86 -53.62
CA ARG A 710 40.17 28.18 -54.05
C ARG A 710 40.58 27.34 -55.26
N LEU A 711 40.30 26.03 -55.26
CA LEU A 711 40.58 25.13 -56.38
C LEU A 711 39.85 25.59 -57.64
N THR A 712 38.57 25.97 -57.56
CA THR A 712 37.81 26.54 -58.69
C THR A 712 38.45 27.81 -59.24
N LYS A 713 38.95 28.70 -58.37
CA LYS A 713 39.68 29.92 -58.80
C LYS A 713 41.00 29.59 -59.49
N VAL A 714 41.73 28.59 -59.00
CA VAL A 714 42.99 28.12 -59.60
C VAL A 714 42.73 27.50 -60.97
N GLU A 715 41.73 26.63 -61.08
CA GLU A 715 41.28 26.03 -62.34
C GLU A 715 40.92 27.11 -63.37
N THR A 716 40.06 28.06 -63.01
CA THR A 716 39.68 29.19 -63.88
C THR A 716 40.89 29.98 -64.36
N ARG A 717 41.86 30.23 -63.46
CA ARG A 717 43.11 30.94 -63.81
C ARG A 717 43.97 30.13 -64.77
N LEU A 718 44.06 28.81 -64.58
CA LEU A 718 44.80 27.91 -65.48
C LEU A 718 44.14 27.88 -66.86
N ILE A 719 42.82 27.72 -66.95
CA ILE A 719 42.05 27.78 -68.21
C ILE A 719 42.33 29.11 -68.94
N ALA A 720 42.24 30.25 -68.24
CA ALA A 720 42.53 31.56 -68.85
C ALA A 720 44.00 31.75 -69.26
N ARG A 721 44.95 31.08 -68.59
CA ARG A 721 46.37 31.05 -69.03
C ARG A 721 46.55 30.20 -70.27
N TYR A 722 45.92 29.02 -70.32
CA TYR A 722 45.93 28.15 -71.50
C TYR A 722 45.31 28.83 -72.72
N ALA A 723 44.14 29.46 -72.59
CA ALA A 723 43.51 30.21 -73.68
C ALA A 723 44.38 31.37 -74.20
N ARG A 724 45.11 32.05 -73.31
CA ARG A 724 46.09 33.08 -73.70
C ARG A 724 47.27 32.48 -74.46
N LEU A 725 47.83 31.38 -73.96
CA LEU A 725 48.92 30.67 -74.62
C LEU A 725 48.50 30.24 -76.04
N GLU A 726 47.32 29.64 -76.17
CA GLU A 726 46.74 29.21 -77.44
C GLU A 726 46.61 30.38 -78.42
N LYS A 727 46.01 31.50 -77.98
CA LYS A 727 45.94 32.72 -78.80
C LYS A 727 47.32 33.22 -79.24
N THR A 728 48.31 33.16 -78.35
CA THR A 728 49.69 33.58 -78.65
C THR A 728 50.33 32.65 -79.69
N LEU A 729 50.11 31.34 -79.56
CA LEU A 729 50.55 30.32 -80.53
C LEU A 729 49.88 30.51 -81.89
N THR A 730 48.57 30.77 -81.94
CA THR A 730 47.86 31.08 -83.18
C THR A 730 48.41 32.33 -83.85
N MET A 731 48.70 33.39 -83.07
CA MET A 731 49.34 34.60 -83.59
C MET A 731 50.75 34.32 -84.14
N MET A 732 51.56 33.52 -83.45
CA MET A 732 52.88 33.10 -83.96
C MET A 732 52.76 32.26 -85.23
N GLN A 733 51.78 31.35 -85.32
CA GLN A 733 51.53 30.57 -86.53
C GLN A 733 51.07 31.46 -87.70
N GLN A 734 50.21 32.44 -87.45
CA GLN A 734 49.82 33.44 -88.46
C GLN A 734 51.02 34.29 -88.91
N GLN A 735 51.89 34.70 -87.98
CA GLN A 735 53.14 35.40 -88.32
C GLN A 735 54.08 34.51 -89.13
N MET A 736 54.25 33.23 -88.76
CA MET A 736 55.05 32.28 -89.54
C MET A 736 54.45 32.03 -90.94
N ALA A 737 53.12 31.92 -91.06
CA ALA A 737 52.44 31.80 -92.35
C ALA A 737 52.61 33.07 -93.21
N ALA A 738 52.51 34.25 -92.61
CA ALA A 738 52.78 35.52 -93.29
C ALA A 738 54.24 35.62 -93.74
N VAL A 739 55.20 35.22 -92.91
CA VAL A 739 56.63 35.14 -93.27
C VAL A 739 56.85 34.13 -94.40
N SER A 740 56.16 32.99 -94.38
CA SER A 740 56.22 31.99 -95.45
C SER A 740 55.61 32.50 -96.77
N MET A 741 54.48 33.23 -96.72
CA MET A 741 53.91 33.89 -97.91
C MET A 741 54.84 34.97 -98.47
N VAL A 742 55.45 35.80 -97.61
CA VAL A 742 56.47 36.77 -98.05
C VAL A 742 57.67 36.04 -98.67
N SER A 743 58.12 34.93 -98.10
CA SER A 743 59.19 34.10 -98.67
C SER A 743 58.83 33.54 -100.05
N GLN A 744 57.59 33.11 -100.30
CA GLN A 744 57.17 32.62 -101.61
C GLN A 744 57.01 33.74 -102.64
N VAL A 745 56.58 34.92 -102.23
CA VAL A 745 56.48 36.10 -103.13
C VAL A 745 57.86 36.68 -103.45
N THR A 746 58.85 36.48 -102.58
CA THR A 746 60.21 37.04 -102.78
C THR A 746 61.17 36.08 -103.50
N PHE A 747 60.88 34.77 -103.56
CA PHE A 747 61.77 33.76 -104.19
C PHE A 747 61.05 32.81 -105.17
N GLY A 748 59.89 33.21 -105.70
CA GLY A 748 59.13 32.51 -106.73
C GLY A 748 59.11 33.26 -108.08
N SER A 749 60.28 33.60 -108.61
CA SER A 749 60.57 33.66 -110.04
C SER A 749 61.93 33.05 -110.31
#